data_AF-G3U767-F1
#
_entry.id   AF-G3U767-F1
#
_cell.length_a   1.000
_cell.length_b   1.000
_cell.length_c   1.000
_cell.angle_alpha   90.00
_cell.angle_beta   90.00
_cell.angle_gamma   90.00
#
_symmetry.space_group_name_H-M   'P 1'
#
loop_
_entity.id
_entity.type
_entity.pdbx_description
1 polymer ?
#
loop_
_entity_poly.entity_id
_entity_poly.type
_entity_poly.pdbx_seq_one_letter_code
_entity_poly.pdbx_strand_id
1 'polypeptide(L)'
;FGFLLLRSSWPLTQYPEWSPTAAHIPLGVSAQSSCPSKIFWMRLSRSFLQNKTFHMELVDPSGGSASPLDTQLASRCGYMLSEDTWGNPVFRASVLGCHVVNQDDKWFSLSMNINVSGPMEPVEETIYNYTMFCSYSTWAAREILCEENYMEVSTTRMVPWLTSSPSYNAQVAVLQKAQEAAYESWQIVFQPPTGKRIMLMSNAAKLGYGFNNTAVRVFLRLPYSINESEVTWVSSAYPPLVLAEMPTLSVLMDTYFPLYADGLTFTETTITWTIPSILPSLILHLNTFHSENISLAVDGIRITDSASHGYELKSNATHIEVTIPIGAAGGQLQSDVHRGVFGATYGIHLFLEHTWSDTDWHVTKFMVIKPVRTPFMPQRLSVANNTIPETRLFNITFGALFPDDHLVELVIGNVTYIILEVEDHGYKIWETRLPGGTQGFVLEVSFDDPNVTKKYVNRNETRYVLHVNYTLSVGPDKKSFSYPAKVECTLADVELPQAIGTCDSDNLYLAILVTGPFSYWELYIGHQRLYPGPGSTGRILLTDNSTHLLLRGPLFSPGVLYDDVSLQRIQAQFEVALKKADTLETLEIFSVACVYPSSDLIECFPNGTVVISATMATDPSIDMRKAMLKDHTCKPRESSRNQAFFQFNVTSCGTSVRFEGDYVIYENEVIYEKEILAVKSWSKITRDPDYRLMLLCYYLVKETLIQVGRHED
;
A
#
# COMPACT_ATOMS: atom_id res chain seq x y z
N PHE A 1 42.80 -82.16 26.33
CA PHE A 1 42.84 -81.39 27.59
C PHE A 1 42.36 -79.98 27.32
N GLY A 2 41.04 -79.81 27.27
CA GLY A 2 40.39 -78.55 27.57
C GLY A 2 39.70 -78.71 28.91
N PHE A 3 39.77 -77.69 29.77
CA PHE A 3 38.90 -77.47 30.92
C PHE A 3 38.94 -75.95 31.14
N LEU A 4 37.89 -75.19 30.81
CA LEU A 4 36.64 -74.96 31.57
C LEU A 4 36.87 -74.30 32.94
N LEU A 5 36.05 -73.28 33.21
CA LEU A 5 35.10 -73.10 34.32
C LEU A 5 35.00 -71.58 34.59
N LEU A 6 33.86 -70.90 34.72
CA LEU A 6 32.44 -71.26 34.68
C LEU A 6 31.63 -69.95 34.57
N ARG A 7 30.54 -70.01 33.78
CA ARG A 7 29.36 -69.13 33.83
C ARG A 7 28.41 -69.62 34.94
N SER A 8 27.36 -68.82 35.19
CA SER A 8 26.06 -69.11 35.86
C SER A 8 25.97 -68.66 37.34
N SER A 9 24.90 -68.07 37.88
CA SER A 9 23.57 -67.65 37.38
C SER A 9 22.68 -67.09 38.52
N TRP A 10 21.90 -66.02 38.24
CA TRP A 10 20.51 -65.69 38.67
C TRP A 10 20.20 -65.41 40.19
N PRO A 11 19.18 -64.58 40.56
CA PRO A 11 17.85 -64.51 39.95
C PRO A 11 17.28 -63.13 39.55
N LEU A 12 16.36 -63.25 38.59
CA LEU A 12 15.29 -62.31 38.28
C LEU A 12 14.42 -62.05 39.50
N THR A 13 14.13 -60.78 39.74
CA THR A 13 12.84 -60.34 40.29
C THR A 13 12.28 -59.29 39.34
N GLN A 14 11.19 -59.65 38.67
CA GLN A 14 10.19 -58.76 38.05
C GLN A 14 9.66 -57.79 39.13
N TYR A 15 9.37 -56.51 38.84
CA TYR A 15 8.18 -55.95 38.18
C TYR A 15 8.36 -54.41 38.07
N PRO A 16 7.50 -53.62 37.39
CA PRO A 16 6.74 -53.83 36.14
C PRO A 16 7.04 -52.73 35.09
N GLU A 17 6.40 -52.88 33.94
CA GLU A 17 6.50 -52.12 32.69
C GLU A 17 5.40 -51.01 32.59
N TRP A 18 5.61 -50.03 31.69
CA TRP A 18 4.76 -48.85 31.25
C TRP A 18 4.96 -47.54 32.02
N SER A 19 5.22 -46.33 31.47
CA SER A 19 5.28 -45.68 30.11
C SER A 19 5.96 -44.28 30.29
N PRO A 20 6.17 -43.39 29.29
CA PRO A 20 6.17 -43.52 27.83
C PRO A 20 7.59 -43.39 27.22
N THR A 21 7.72 -43.71 25.94
CA THR A 21 8.92 -43.48 25.13
C THR A 21 9.31 -41.99 25.14
N ALA A 22 10.34 -41.63 25.89
CA ALA A 22 10.95 -40.30 25.81
C ALA A 22 11.56 -40.14 24.41
N ALA A 23 10.94 -39.30 23.59
CA ALA A 23 11.51 -38.92 22.31
C ALA A 23 12.65 -37.93 22.57
N HIS A 24 13.86 -38.26 22.13
CA HIS A 24 14.93 -37.25 22.08
C HIS A 24 14.62 -36.25 20.97
N ILE A 25 14.72 -34.95 21.27
CA ILE A 25 14.67 -33.91 20.22
C ILE A 25 15.86 -34.16 19.28
N PRO A 26 15.66 -34.29 17.97
CA PRO A 26 16.77 -34.40 17.02
C PRO A 26 17.69 -33.18 17.16
N LEU A 27 18.93 -33.43 17.59
CA LEU A 27 19.96 -32.39 17.75
C LEU A 27 20.23 -31.71 16.40
N GLY A 28 20.04 -30.39 16.35
CA GLY A 28 20.47 -29.53 15.23
C GLY A 28 19.36 -28.86 14.42
N VAL A 29 18.11 -29.37 14.45
CA VAL A 29 17.00 -28.81 13.63
C VAL A 29 15.86 -28.23 14.46
N SER A 30 15.55 -28.80 15.62
CA SER A 30 14.38 -28.40 16.41
C SER A 30 14.71 -27.55 17.65
N ALA A 31 15.91 -27.72 18.22
CA ALA A 31 16.39 -26.97 19.38
C ALA A 31 17.88 -26.64 19.21
N GLN A 32 18.25 -25.38 19.44
CA GLN A 32 19.63 -24.90 19.43
C GLN A 32 19.99 -24.39 20.82
N SER A 33 21.19 -24.68 21.30
CA SER A 33 21.68 -24.14 22.56
C SER A 33 23.10 -23.60 22.44
N SER A 34 23.40 -22.62 23.28
CA SER A 34 24.72 -22.01 23.41
C SER A 34 24.94 -21.50 24.84
N CYS A 35 26.17 -21.09 25.13
CA CYS A 35 26.57 -20.62 26.45
C CYS A 35 27.24 -19.24 26.35
N PRO A 36 26.50 -18.18 25.99
CA PRO A 36 27.06 -16.83 25.98
C PRO A 36 27.43 -16.41 27.40
N SER A 37 28.73 -16.31 27.69
CA SER A 37 29.26 -15.96 29.01
C SER A 37 28.79 -16.97 30.08
N LYS A 38 28.12 -16.51 31.15
CA LYS A 38 27.61 -17.36 32.25
C LYS A 38 26.12 -17.74 32.13
N ILE A 39 25.58 -17.79 30.92
CA ILE A 39 24.16 -18.00 30.66
C ILE A 39 23.96 -19.21 29.75
N PHE A 40 23.12 -20.15 30.17
CA PHE A 40 22.52 -21.13 29.27
C PHE A 40 21.52 -20.43 28.37
N TRP A 41 21.67 -20.58 27.06
CA TRP A 41 20.74 -20.05 26.07
C TRP A 41 20.22 -21.21 25.22
N MET A 42 18.90 -21.31 25.07
CA MET A 42 18.26 -22.30 24.21
C MET A 42 17.15 -21.65 23.39
N ARG A 43 17.13 -21.92 22.10
CA ARG A 43 16.05 -21.57 21.19
C ARG A 43 15.35 -22.82 20.67
N LEU A 44 14.03 -22.84 20.75
CA LEU A 44 13.18 -23.86 20.16
C LEU A 44 12.57 -23.35 18.85
N SER A 45 12.67 -24.11 17.77
CA SER A 45 12.10 -23.69 16.49
C SER A 45 10.57 -23.65 16.57
N ARG A 46 9.96 -22.55 16.13
CA ARG A 46 8.50 -22.45 15.97
C ARG A 46 7.96 -23.47 14.97
N SER A 47 8.77 -23.88 13.99
CA SER A 47 8.41 -24.93 13.03
C SER A 47 8.26 -26.31 13.67
N PHE A 48 8.94 -26.56 14.80
CA PHE A 48 8.80 -27.78 15.58
C PHE A 48 7.47 -27.79 16.34
N LEU A 49 7.00 -26.62 16.78
CA LEU A 49 5.74 -26.51 17.52
C LEU A 49 4.50 -26.64 16.60
N GLN A 50 4.52 -26.21 15.33
CA GLN A 50 3.38 -26.40 14.39
C GLN A 50 1.99 -26.03 14.97
N ASN A 51 1.88 -24.88 15.66
CA ASN A 51 0.68 -24.44 16.39
C ASN A 51 0.26 -25.31 17.60
N LYS A 52 1.14 -26.17 18.09
CA LYS A 52 0.99 -26.87 19.38
C LYS A 52 1.33 -25.93 20.53
N THR A 53 0.72 -26.19 21.68
CA THR A 53 1.08 -25.53 22.93
C THR A 53 2.24 -26.27 23.58
N PHE A 54 3.07 -25.56 24.35
CA PHE A 54 4.16 -26.18 25.09
C PHE A 54 4.32 -25.52 26.47
N HIS A 55 4.89 -26.28 27.39
CA HIS A 55 5.40 -25.76 28.65
C HIS A 55 6.73 -26.45 28.99
N MET A 56 7.51 -25.83 29.89
CA MET A 56 8.81 -26.34 30.31
C MET A 56 8.79 -26.69 31.79
N GLU A 57 9.36 -27.84 32.13
CA GLU A 57 9.57 -28.27 33.51
C GLU A 57 11.05 -28.52 33.76
N LEU A 58 11.56 -28.03 34.88
CA LEU A 58 12.97 -28.12 35.26
C LEU A 58 13.17 -29.42 36.04
N VAL A 59 14.12 -30.24 35.60
CA VAL A 59 14.41 -31.52 36.25
C VAL A 59 15.25 -31.29 37.50
N ASP A 60 14.78 -31.79 38.64
CA ASP A 60 15.52 -31.69 39.89
C ASP A 60 16.75 -32.61 39.87
N PRO A 61 17.97 -32.08 40.02
CA PRO A 61 19.19 -32.89 40.02
C PRO A 61 19.29 -33.86 41.21
N SER A 62 18.51 -33.64 42.28
CA SER A 62 18.45 -34.52 43.45
C SER A 62 17.47 -35.69 43.31
N GLY A 63 16.80 -35.81 42.16
CA GLY A 63 15.82 -36.86 41.88
C GLY A 63 14.40 -36.55 42.35
N GLY A 64 14.12 -35.29 42.72
CA GLY A 64 12.77 -34.79 43.01
C GLY A 64 11.88 -34.69 41.75
N SER A 65 10.62 -34.30 41.95
CA SER A 65 9.68 -34.05 40.86
C SER A 65 10.11 -32.86 40.01
N ALA A 66 9.90 -32.94 38.69
CA ALA A 66 10.12 -31.80 37.81
C ALA A 66 9.23 -30.61 38.22
N SER A 67 9.79 -29.39 38.17
CA SER A 67 9.10 -28.18 38.61
C SER A 67 8.70 -27.33 37.39
N PRO A 68 7.43 -26.90 37.26
CA PRO A 68 7.00 -26.07 36.14
C PRO A 68 7.69 -24.70 36.19
N LEU A 69 8.04 -24.16 35.03
CA LEU A 69 8.63 -22.83 34.93
C LEU A 69 7.54 -21.75 35.08
N ASP A 70 7.27 -21.36 36.32
CA ASP A 70 6.42 -20.19 36.63
C ASP A 70 7.25 -18.89 36.80
N THR A 71 6.59 -17.73 36.81
CA THR A 71 7.25 -16.40 36.87
C THR A 71 8.00 -16.14 38.18
N GLN A 72 7.52 -16.71 39.29
CA GLN A 72 8.13 -16.51 40.61
C GLN A 72 9.37 -17.39 40.78
N LEU A 73 9.30 -18.64 40.34
CA LEU A 73 10.42 -19.56 40.25
C LEU A 73 11.47 -19.03 39.27
N ALA A 74 11.05 -18.50 38.13
CA ALA A 74 11.93 -17.98 37.10
C ALA A 74 12.86 -16.88 37.65
N SER A 75 12.30 -15.82 38.24
CA SER A 75 13.14 -14.75 38.81
C SER A 75 14.00 -15.21 40.00
N ARG A 76 13.45 -16.01 40.91
CA ARG A 76 14.18 -16.55 42.08
C ARG A 76 15.36 -17.45 41.68
N CYS A 77 15.18 -18.25 40.63
CA CYS A 77 16.16 -19.22 40.16
C CYS A 77 17.00 -18.74 38.98
N GLY A 78 16.79 -17.51 38.50
CA GLY A 78 17.58 -16.91 37.45
C GLY A 78 17.27 -17.49 36.07
N TYR A 79 15.99 -17.63 35.74
CA TYR A 79 15.48 -18.13 34.47
C TYR A 79 14.60 -17.08 33.79
N MET A 80 14.57 -17.12 32.46
CA MET A 80 13.72 -16.29 31.61
C MET A 80 13.25 -17.13 30.42
N LEU A 81 11.95 -17.10 30.13
CA LEU A 81 11.38 -17.62 28.90
C LEU A 81 10.78 -16.45 28.13
N SER A 82 11.29 -16.24 26.92
CA SER A 82 10.98 -15.11 26.03
C SER A 82 10.77 -15.62 24.61
N GLU A 83 10.55 -14.72 23.66
CA GLU A 83 10.51 -15.04 22.23
C GLU A 83 11.60 -14.25 21.50
N ASP A 84 12.29 -14.87 20.54
CA ASP A 84 13.20 -14.14 19.65
C ASP A 84 12.42 -13.26 18.65
N THR A 85 13.15 -12.53 17.80
CA THR A 85 12.53 -11.65 16.80
C THR A 85 11.68 -12.39 15.77
N TRP A 86 11.90 -13.70 15.61
CA TRP A 86 11.14 -14.58 14.71
C TRP A 86 9.96 -15.28 15.42
N GLY A 87 9.72 -14.99 16.71
CA GLY A 87 8.68 -15.63 17.51
C GLY A 87 9.01 -17.07 17.92
N ASN A 88 10.29 -17.45 17.90
CA ASN A 88 10.73 -18.72 18.46
C ASN A 88 10.88 -18.59 19.98
N PRO A 89 10.43 -19.56 20.78
CA PRO A 89 10.69 -19.55 22.22
C PRO A 89 12.19 -19.61 22.53
N VAL A 90 12.64 -18.70 23.38
CA VAL A 90 14.01 -18.59 23.88
C VAL A 90 14.02 -18.70 25.39
N PHE A 91 14.63 -19.77 25.87
CA PHE A 91 14.90 -20.00 27.29
C PHE A 91 16.33 -19.56 27.63
N ARG A 92 16.46 -18.70 28.65
CA ARG A 92 17.73 -18.27 29.21
C ARG A 92 17.81 -18.63 30.68
N ALA A 93 18.94 -19.12 31.13
CA ALA A 93 19.16 -19.47 32.54
C ALA A 93 20.58 -19.12 33.01
N SER A 94 20.70 -18.55 34.19
CA SER A 94 21.99 -18.39 34.86
C SER A 94 22.62 -19.75 35.16
N VAL A 95 23.93 -19.88 34.98
CA VAL A 95 24.69 -21.08 35.42
C VAL A 95 24.65 -21.29 36.94
N LEU A 96 24.20 -20.29 37.70
CA LEU A 96 23.99 -20.37 39.15
C LEU A 96 22.55 -20.75 39.52
N GLY A 97 21.74 -21.19 38.56
CA GLY A 97 20.31 -21.47 38.78
C GLY A 97 20.03 -22.62 39.74
N CYS A 98 18.82 -22.66 40.32
CA CYS A 98 18.45 -23.61 41.38
C CYS A 98 18.61 -25.09 40.98
N HIS A 99 18.26 -25.43 39.75
CA HIS A 99 18.30 -26.79 39.19
C HIS A 99 19.59 -27.07 38.41
N VAL A 100 20.56 -26.15 38.45
CA VAL A 100 21.84 -26.34 37.75
C VAL A 100 22.76 -27.20 38.59
N VAL A 101 23.28 -28.26 37.99
CA VAL A 101 24.39 -29.03 38.58
C VAL A 101 25.68 -28.26 38.35
N ASN A 102 26.33 -27.83 39.42
CA ASN A 102 27.62 -27.14 39.39
C ASN A 102 28.74 -28.10 39.80
N GLN A 103 29.71 -28.29 38.91
CA GLN A 103 30.94 -29.04 39.15
C GLN A 103 32.12 -28.07 39.15
N ASP A 104 32.71 -27.87 40.33
CA ASP A 104 33.91 -27.07 40.58
C ASP A 104 33.86 -25.60 40.10
N ASP A 105 32.67 -24.99 40.06
CA ASP A 105 32.47 -23.63 39.53
C ASP A 105 33.04 -23.46 38.11
N LYS A 106 33.09 -24.55 37.34
CA LYS A 106 33.67 -24.61 35.99
C LYS A 106 32.74 -25.26 34.98
N TRP A 107 32.07 -26.34 35.38
CA TRP A 107 31.20 -27.12 34.52
C TRP A 107 29.78 -27.11 35.07
N PHE A 108 28.83 -26.77 34.22
CA PHE A 108 27.44 -26.58 34.59
C PHE A 108 26.55 -27.39 33.67
N SER A 109 25.54 -28.06 34.22
CA SER A 109 24.52 -28.73 33.41
C SER A 109 23.12 -28.44 33.92
N LEU A 110 22.19 -28.23 32.99
CA LEU A 110 20.78 -28.00 33.28
C LEU A 110 19.92 -28.92 32.43
N SER A 111 19.07 -29.71 33.09
CA SER A 111 18.13 -30.63 32.44
C SER A 111 16.70 -30.11 32.57
N MET A 112 15.94 -30.23 31.49
CA MET A 112 14.53 -29.83 31.45
C MET A 112 13.71 -30.79 30.59
N ASN A 113 12.41 -30.84 30.86
CA ASN A 113 11.40 -31.49 30.06
C ASN A 113 10.64 -30.42 29.28
N ILE A 114 10.53 -30.60 27.97
CA ILE A 114 9.72 -29.76 27.09
C ILE A 114 8.47 -30.57 26.74
N ASN A 115 7.35 -30.19 27.34
CA ASN A 115 6.08 -30.89 27.21
C ASN A 115 5.28 -30.22 26.10
N VAL A 116 4.95 -30.95 25.04
CA VAL A 116 4.26 -30.42 23.86
C VAL A 116 2.91 -31.10 23.69
N SER A 117 1.84 -30.31 23.63
CA SER A 117 0.44 -30.75 23.53
C SER A 117 -0.24 -30.22 22.27
N GLY A 118 -1.20 -30.99 21.74
CA GLY A 118 -1.99 -30.58 20.57
C GLY A 118 -2.80 -29.30 20.79
N PRO A 119 -3.30 -28.65 19.71
CA PRO A 119 -4.03 -27.38 19.77
C PRO A 119 -5.43 -27.47 20.42
N MET A 120 -5.94 -28.66 20.72
CA MET A 120 -7.17 -28.91 21.50
C MET A 120 -6.82 -29.83 22.68
N GLU A 121 -7.40 -29.57 23.85
CA GLU A 121 -7.30 -30.24 25.18
C GLU A 121 -6.86 -31.74 25.23
N PRO A 122 -6.30 -32.20 26.36
CA PRO A 122 -5.03 -32.90 26.45
C PRO A 122 -5.08 -34.28 25.79
N VAL A 123 -4.70 -34.33 24.51
CA VAL A 123 -4.13 -35.55 23.92
C VAL A 123 -2.71 -35.71 24.47
N GLU A 124 -2.31 -36.96 24.74
CA GLU A 124 -1.00 -37.39 25.28
C GLU A 124 0.12 -36.37 25.04
N GLU A 125 0.59 -35.74 26.12
CA GLU A 125 1.71 -34.81 26.06
C GLU A 125 2.97 -35.56 25.64
N THR A 126 3.61 -35.10 24.57
CA THR A 126 4.90 -35.64 24.19
C THR A 126 5.97 -34.91 24.99
N ILE A 127 6.65 -35.66 25.86
CA ILE A 127 7.72 -35.14 26.72
C ILE A 127 9.06 -35.31 26.02
N TYR A 128 9.77 -34.20 25.86
CA TYR A 128 11.08 -34.15 25.28
C TYR A 128 12.13 -33.75 26.32
N ASN A 129 13.06 -34.65 26.61
CA ASN A 129 14.13 -34.38 27.59
C ASN A 129 15.28 -33.65 26.89
N TYR A 130 15.68 -32.50 27.43
CA TYR A 130 16.77 -31.69 26.90
C TYR A 130 17.74 -31.28 28.02
N THR A 131 19.03 -31.54 27.80
CA THR A 131 20.09 -31.18 28.75
C THR A 131 21.10 -30.27 28.06
N MET A 132 21.37 -29.14 28.69
CA MET A 132 22.41 -28.20 28.27
C MET A 132 23.65 -28.35 29.13
N PHE A 133 24.81 -28.12 28.54
CA PHE A 133 26.10 -28.14 29.20
C PHE A 133 26.86 -26.86 28.88
N CYS A 134 27.35 -26.16 29.90
CA CYS A 134 28.17 -24.97 29.77
C CYS A 134 29.46 -25.10 30.56
N SER A 135 30.55 -24.57 30.01
CA SER A 135 31.81 -24.38 30.71
C SER A 135 32.06 -22.89 30.94
N TYR A 136 32.33 -22.49 32.18
CA TYR A 136 32.64 -21.10 32.51
C TYR A 136 33.66 -21.05 33.65
N SER A 137 34.86 -20.56 33.38
CA SER A 137 35.98 -20.59 34.33
C SER A 137 36.64 -19.23 34.60
N THR A 138 36.25 -18.18 33.88
CA THR A 138 36.85 -16.84 33.95
C THR A 138 36.00 -15.91 34.82
N TRP A 139 35.84 -16.28 36.09
CA TRP A 139 35.04 -15.52 37.04
C TRP A 139 35.72 -14.19 37.43
N ALA A 140 35.01 -13.07 37.29
CA ALA A 140 35.45 -11.81 37.87
C ALA A 140 35.14 -11.78 39.38
N ALA A 141 35.83 -10.97 40.17
CA ALA A 141 35.57 -10.92 41.62
C ALA A 141 34.12 -10.53 41.92
N ARG A 142 33.56 -9.63 41.10
CA ARG A 142 32.15 -9.25 41.09
C ARG A 142 31.57 -9.42 39.70
N GLU A 143 30.40 -10.05 39.58
CA GLU A 143 29.66 -10.14 38.33
C GLU A 143 28.20 -9.77 38.52
N ILE A 144 27.69 -8.96 37.60
CA ILE A 144 26.33 -8.43 37.61
C ILE A 144 25.67 -8.79 36.28
N LEU A 145 24.47 -9.35 36.34
CA LEU A 145 23.64 -9.69 35.19
C LEU A 145 22.30 -8.98 35.34
N CYS A 146 21.97 -8.12 34.39
CA CYS A 146 20.66 -7.51 34.21
C CYS A 146 19.91 -8.28 33.12
N GLU A 147 19.02 -9.17 33.54
CA GLU A 147 18.08 -9.86 32.67
C GLU A 147 16.78 -9.03 32.54
N GLU A 148 15.80 -9.49 31.77
CA GLU A 148 14.51 -8.81 31.60
C GLU A 148 13.63 -8.84 32.86
N ASN A 149 13.61 -9.96 33.58
CA ASN A 149 12.72 -10.19 34.73
C ASN A 149 13.45 -10.19 36.08
N TYR A 150 14.77 -10.30 36.11
CA TYR A 150 15.58 -10.24 37.34
C TYR A 150 16.96 -9.61 37.11
N MET A 151 17.58 -9.22 38.21
CA MET A 151 19.01 -8.91 38.29
C MET A 151 19.70 -9.95 39.16
N GLU A 152 20.92 -10.34 38.81
CA GLU A 152 21.77 -11.24 39.59
C GLU A 152 23.13 -10.60 39.87
N VAL A 153 23.47 -10.45 41.15
CA VAL A 153 24.80 -10.01 41.60
C VAL A 153 25.51 -11.19 42.24
N SER A 154 26.74 -11.44 41.85
CA SER A 154 27.58 -12.50 42.42
C SER A 154 28.95 -11.98 42.79
N THR A 155 29.45 -12.38 43.95
CA THR A 155 30.77 -11.97 44.46
C THR A 155 31.57 -13.18 44.93
N THR A 156 32.89 -13.06 44.93
CA THR A 156 33.76 -14.03 45.60
C THR A 156 33.47 -14.03 47.10
N ARG A 157 33.45 -15.23 47.72
CA ARG A 157 33.19 -15.39 49.17
C ARG A 157 34.16 -14.59 50.05
N MET A 158 35.36 -14.30 49.54
CA MET A 158 36.32 -13.41 50.18
C MET A 158 36.15 -11.99 49.61
N VAL A 159 35.64 -11.07 50.43
CA VAL A 159 35.65 -9.64 50.12
C VAL A 159 37.04 -9.09 50.48
N PRO A 160 37.79 -8.46 49.56
CA PRO A 160 39.21 -8.11 49.75
C PRO A 160 39.52 -7.29 51.02
N TRP A 161 38.59 -6.44 51.47
CA TRP A 161 38.77 -5.54 52.60
C TRP A 161 38.94 -6.22 53.97
N LEU A 162 38.60 -7.51 54.11
CA LEU A 162 38.74 -8.29 55.35
C LEU A 162 40.09 -9.02 55.48
N THR A 163 40.95 -8.95 54.46
CA THR A 163 42.22 -9.73 54.41
C THR A 163 43.39 -9.11 55.19
N SER A 164 43.18 -7.98 55.89
CA SER A 164 44.25 -7.28 56.62
C SER A 164 44.58 -7.86 58.01
N SER A 165 43.95 -8.96 58.44
CA SER A 165 44.24 -9.56 59.75
C SER A 165 44.94 -10.94 59.65
N PRO A 166 46.17 -11.10 60.19
CA PRO A 166 46.97 -12.33 60.08
C PRO A 166 46.37 -13.57 60.75
N SER A 167 45.31 -13.42 61.56
CA SER A 167 44.71 -14.52 62.34
C SER A 167 43.67 -15.35 61.58
N TYR A 168 43.34 -15.02 60.32
CA TYR A 168 42.16 -15.56 59.64
C TYR A 168 42.41 -16.92 58.95
N ASN A 169 43.64 -17.24 58.54
CA ASN A 169 43.94 -18.45 57.75
C ASN A 169 43.67 -19.77 58.52
N ALA A 170 43.69 -19.75 59.86
CA ALA A 170 43.40 -20.92 60.69
C ALA A 170 41.89 -21.14 60.93
N GLN A 171 41.05 -20.11 60.75
CA GLN A 171 39.59 -20.19 60.97
C GLN A 171 38.80 -20.59 59.72
N VAL A 172 39.38 -20.41 58.52
CA VAL A 172 38.73 -20.73 57.23
C VAL A 172 38.44 -22.23 57.05
N ALA A 173 39.31 -23.11 57.57
CA ALA A 173 39.09 -24.56 57.49
C ALA A 173 37.98 -25.07 58.44
N VAL A 174 37.67 -24.32 59.51
CA VAL A 174 36.63 -24.65 60.49
C VAL A 174 35.24 -24.17 60.02
N LEU A 175 35.18 -23.06 59.26
CA LEU A 175 33.94 -22.49 58.72
C LEU A 175 33.30 -23.34 57.61
N GLN A 176 34.10 -24.08 56.83
CA GLN A 176 33.62 -24.84 55.67
C GLN A 176 32.69 -26.01 56.04
N LYS A 177 32.82 -26.58 57.25
CA LYS A 177 31.98 -27.69 57.75
C LYS A 177 30.77 -27.23 58.59
N ALA A 178 30.71 -25.96 59.00
CA ALA A 178 29.66 -25.46 59.90
C ALA A 178 28.48 -24.78 59.16
N GLN A 179 28.60 -24.55 57.84
CA GLN A 179 27.70 -23.63 57.11
C GLN A 179 26.64 -24.30 56.22
N GLU A 180 26.66 -25.63 56.04
CA GLU A 180 25.55 -26.36 55.41
C GLU A 180 24.26 -26.31 56.24
N ALA A 181 24.35 -26.00 57.54
CA ALA A 181 23.22 -25.98 58.47
C ALA A 181 22.52 -24.61 58.62
N ALA A 182 22.88 -23.58 57.85
CA ALA A 182 22.60 -22.20 58.25
C ALA A 182 21.65 -21.39 57.35
N TYR A 183 21.09 -21.92 56.25
CA TYR A 183 20.23 -21.15 55.32
C TYR A 183 19.05 -20.46 56.05
N GLU A 184 18.51 -21.10 57.10
CA GLU A 184 17.40 -20.55 57.91
C GLU A 184 17.78 -19.34 58.78
N SER A 185 19.07 -19.07 58.97
CA SER A 185 19.58 -17.98 59.83
C SER A 185 20.05 -16.72 59.08
N TRP A 186 20.01 -16.74 57.75
CA TRP A 186 20.44 -15.60 56.92
C TRP A 186 19.41 -14.48 56.93
N GLN A 187 19.88 -13.25 57.06
CA GLN A 187 19.07 -12.04 57.00
C GLN A 187 19.53 -11.15 55.84
N ILE A 188 18.56 -10.69 55.05
CA ILE A 188 18.75 -9.61 54.08
C ILE A 188 18.41 -8.29 54.78
N VAL A 189 19.35 -7.37 54.74
CA VAL A 189 19.21 -6.00 55.21
C VAL A 189 19.12 -5.10 54.00
N PHE A 190 17.96 -4.50 53.77
CA PHE A 190 17.78 -3.41 52.82
C PHE A 190 18.04 -2.09 53.55
N GLN A 191 18.82 -1.20 52.96
CA GLN A 191 19.08 0.14 53.50
C GLN A 191 18.63 1.22 52.51
N PRO A 192 17.31 1.38 52.29
CA PRO A 192 16.78 2.49 51.51
C PRO A 192 17.00 3.83 52.23
N PRO A 193 16.88 4.96 51.50
CA PRO A 193 16.95 6.30 52.10
C PRO A 193 15.94 6.52 53.25
N THR A 194 14.84 5.75 53.23
CA THR A 194 13.74 5.78 54.21
C THR A 194 14.03 5.01 55.52
N GLY A 195 15.12 4.25 55.60
CA GLY A 195 15.57 3.56 56.83
C GLY A 195 15.91 2.07 56.63
N LYS A 196 16.73 1.49 57.54
CA LYS A 196 17.15 0.08 57.49
C LYS A 196 15.95 -0.86 57.69
N ARG A 197 15.76 -1.80 56.78
CA ARG A 197 14.76 -2.87 56.84
C ARG A 197 15.45 -4.22 56.81
N ILE A 198 15.09 -5.12 57.72
CA ILE A 198 15.70 -6.45 57.84
C ILE A 198 14.63 -7.50 57.56
N MET A 199 14.98 -8.52 56.79
CA MET A 199 14.10 -9.62 56.43
C MET A 199 14.86 -10.94 56.49
N LEU A 200 14.24 -12.00 57.03
CA LEU A 200 14.79 -13.34 56.91
C LEU A 200 14.78 -13.79 55.45
N MET A 201 15.79 -14.55 55.05
CA MET A 201 15.88 -15.14 53.70
C MET A 201 14.65 -15.96 53.32
N SER A 202 14.04 -16.67 54.27
CA SER A 202 12.81 -17.44 54.04
C SER A 202 11.61 -16.58 53.64
N ASN A 203 11.52 -15.36 54.18
CA ASN A 203 10.49 -14.39 53.82
C ASN A 203 10.85 -13.67 52.52
N ALA A 204 12.13 -13.37 52.28
CA ALA A 204 12.61 -12.79 51.03
C ALA A 204 12.37 -13.74 49.85
N ALA A 205 12.59 -15.05 50.04
CA ALA A 205 12.30 -16.06 49.02
C ALA A 205 10.83 -16.12 48.62
N LYS A 206 9.91 -15.86 49.56
CA LYS A 206 8.45 -15.74 49.27
C LYS A 206 8.12 -14.51 48.44
N LEU A 207 8.94 -13.46 48.52
CA LEU A 207 8.81 -12.27 47.69
C LEU A 207 9.49 -12.43 46.32
N GLY A 208 10.21 -13.52 46.07
CA GLY A 208 10.89 -13.79 44.80
C GLY A 208 12.39 -13.51 44.80
N TYR A 209 12.96 -13.03 45.92
CA TYR A 209 14.42 -12.88 46.05
C TYR A 209 15.09 -14.26 46.02
N GLY A 210 16.14 -14.40 45.22
CA GLY A 210 16.97 -15.59 45.18
C GLY A 210 18.29 -15.34 45.91
N PHE A 211 18.74 -16.24 46.77
CA PHE A 211 20.05 -16.13 47.37
C PHE A 211 20.64 -17.52 47.53
N ASN A 212 21.88 -17.70 47.14
CA ASN A 212 22.59 -18.94 47.40
C ASN A 212 24.11 -18.72 47.30
N ASN A 213 24.87 -19.76 47.58
CA ASN A 213 26.31 -19.75 47.48
C ASN A 213 26.84 -21.03 46.80
N THR A 214 27.96 -20.91 46.10
CA THR A 214 28.74 -22.04 45.56
C THR A 214 29.97 -22.25 46.44
N ALA A 215 30.87 -23.19 46.13
CA ALA A 215 32.07 -23.41 46.94
C ALA A 215 32.91 -22.14 47.14
N VAL A 216 32.95 -21.24 46.14
CA VAL A 216 33.83 -20.05 46.15
C VAL A 216 33.11 -18.71 46.00
N ARG A 217 31.79 -18.69 45.74
CA ARG A 217 31.02 -17.45 45.50
C ARG A 217 29.70 -17.40 46.27
N VAL A 218 29.17 -16.18 46.44
CA VAL A 218 27.82 -15.91 46.93
C VAL A 218 27.09 -15.10 45.89
N PHE A 219 25.78 -15.30 45.72
CA PHE A 219 24.98 -14.53 44.78
C PHE A 219 23.58 -14.21 45.32
N LEU A 220 23.05 -13.09 44.86
CA LEU A 220 21.73 -12.56 45.16
C LEU A 220 21.01 -12.23 43.86
N ARG A 221 19.71 -12.54 43.81
CA ARG A 221 18.79 -12.24 42.72
C ARG A 221 17.64 -11.40 43.19
N LEU A 222 17.29 -10.41 42.39
CA LEU A 222 16.23 -9.47 42.68
C LEU A 222 15.33 -9.34 41.44
N PRO A 223 14.03 -9.67 41.52
CA PRO A 223 13.10 -9.35 40.45
C PRO A 223 12.80 -7.85 40.41
N TYR A 224 12.54 -7.30 39.22
CA TYR A 224 12.23 -5.88 39.07
C TYR A 224 10.82 -5.48 39.54
N SER A 225 9.94 -6.46 39.78
CA SER A 225 8.50 -6.23 40.02
C SER A 225 8.12 -6.01 41.49
N ILE A 226 9.07 -5.76 42.41
CA ILE A 226 8.77 -5.64 43.84
C ILE A 226 8.91 -4.19 44.33
N ASN A 227 8.02 -3.78 45.24
CA ASN A 227 7.96 -2.46 45.85
C ASN A 227 9.26 -1.95 46.50
N GLU A 228 10.20 -2.82 46.91
CA GLU A 228 11.48 -2.37 47.48
C GLU A 228 12.45 -1.78 46.44
N SER A 229 12.17 -1.93 45.14
CA SER A 229 12.79 -1.14 44.08
C SER A 229 11.95 0.12 43.81
N GLU A 230 11.95 1.07 44.75
CA GLU A 230 11.21 2.32 44.58
C GLU A 230 11.88 3.20 43.50
N VAL A 231 11.24 3.27 42.34
CA VAL A 231 11.71 4.00 41.15
C VAL A 231 11.31 5.46 41.26
N THR A 232 12.29 6.37 41.40
CA THR A 232 12.04 7.82 41.31
C THR A 232 12.70 8.42 40.08
N TRP A 233 11.88 9.03 39.22
CA TRP A 233 12.19 9.57 37.89
C TRP A 233 12.98 10.90 37.93
N VAL A 234 14.09 10.97 38.66
CA VAL A 234 14.90 12.20 38.69
C VAL A 234 16.38 11.83 38.71
N SER A 235 17.17 12.54 37.90
CA SER A 235 18.63 12.51 37.89
C SER A 235 19.17 12.35 39.33
N SER A 236 19.89 11.25 39.57
CA SER A 236 20.42 10.78 40.86
C SER A 236 19.37 10.29 41.88
N ALA A 237 18.89 9.06 41.69
CA ALA A 237 18.18 8.30 42.72
C ALA A 237 19.19 7.44 43.52
N TYR A 238 19.06 7.40 44.84
CA TYR A 238 19.82 6.54 45.75
C TYR A 238 19.00 5.28 46.05
N PRO A 239 19.36 4.10 45.52
CA PRO A 239 18.62 2.86 45.78
C PRO A 239 19.29 2.03 46.91
N PRO A 240 18.57 1.08 47.54
CA PRO A 240 18.95 0.50 48.82
C PRO A 240 20.22 -0.36 48.76
N LEU A 241 21.16 -0.14 49.69
CA LEU A 241 22.25 -1.08 49.96
C LEU A 241 21.64 -2.39 50.49
N VAL A 242 21.93 -3.53 49.85
CA VAL A 242 21.49 -4.84 50.33
C VAL A 242 22.64 -5.57 51.01
N LEU A 243 22.63 -5.54 52.33
CA LEU A 243 23.58 -6.23 53.20
C LEU A 243 23.04 -7.63 53.53
N ALA A 244 23.76 -8.69 53.15
CA ALA A 244 23.47 -10.03 53.66
C ALA A 244 24.34 -10.26 54.92
N GLU A 245 23.73 -10.22 56.11
CA GLU A 245 24.42 -10.35 57.40
C GLU A 245 24.23 -11.76 57.99
N MET A 246 25.34 -12.42 58.38
CA MET A 246 25.38 -13.62 59.23
C MET A 246 26.02 -13.29 60.59
N PRO A 247 25.81 -14.10 61.65
CA PRO A 247 26.41 -13.86 62.97
C PRO A 247 27.95 -13.80 63.00
N THR A 248 28.64 -14.27 61.96
CA THR A 248 30.12 -14.32 61.86
C THR A 248 30.69 -13.86 60.51
N LEU A 249 29.85 -13.47 59.54
CA LEU A 249 30.29 -13.04 58.21
C LEU A 249 29.29 -12.03 57.62
N SER A 250 29.74 -10.84 57.27
CA SER A 250 28.94 -9.87 56.51
C SER A 250 29.42 -9.88 55.07
N VAL A 251 28.54 -10.26 54.13
CA VAL A 251 28.83 -10.16 52.70
C VAL A 251 28.13 -8.91 52.19
N LEU A 252 28.94 -7.88 51.94
CA LEU A 252 28.46 -6.63 51.36
C LEU A 252 28.23 -6.89 49.86
N MET A 253 26.97 -6.93 49.46
CA MET A 253 26.60 -6.89 48.05
C MET A 253 26.18 -5.45 47.76
N ASP A 254 27.08 -4.70 47.15
CA ASP A 254 26.76 -3.38 46.60
C ASP A 254 25.78 -3.56 45.44
N THR A 255 24.50 -3.69 45.77
CA THR A 255 23.39 -3.71 44.82
C THR A 255 22.94 -2.28 44.59
N TYR A 256 23.80 -1.46 44.00
CA TYR A 256 23.32 -0.16 43.59
C TYR A 256 22.63 -0.30 42.23
N PHE A 257 21.36 0.08 42.22
CA PHE A 257 20.43 -0.15 41.11
C PHE A 257 20.31 1.10 40.24
N PRO A 258 21.05 1.22 39.13
CA PRO A 258 20.57 2.03 38.02
C PRO A 258 19.37 1.30 37.42
N LEU A 259 18.16 1.66 37.85
CA LEU A 259 17.00 1.36 37.02
C LEU A 259 17.13 2.29 35.80
N TYR A 260 17.80 1.80 34.77
CA TYR A 260 18.01 2.61 33.58
C TYR A 260 16.64 2.99 33.02
N ALA A 261 16.35 4.29 32.94
CA ALA A 261 15.47 4.77 31.88
C ALA A 261 15.95 4.07 30.61
N ASP A 262 15.01 3.53 29.82
CA ASP A 262 15.20 2.50 28.78
C ASP A 262 16.49 2.62 27.93
N GLY A 263 17.09 3.81 27.86
CA GLY A 263 18.38 4.09 27.22
C GLY A 263 18.26 4.05 25.71
N LEU A 264 17.08 3.69 25.23
CA LEU A 264 16.71 3.56 23.84
C LEU A 264 16.16 4.89 23.35
N THR A 265 16.75 5.37 22.27
CA THR A 265 16.21 6.44 21.45
C THR A 265 16.05 5.91 20.03
N PHE A 266 14.94 6.29 19.40
CA PHE A 266 14.56 5.82 18.09
C PHE A 266 14.52 7.01 17.14
N THR A 267 15.15 6.85 15.98
CA THR A 267 14.96 7.73 14.82
C THR A 267 14.25 6.95 13.71
N GLU A 268 13.95 7.59 12.58
CA GLU A 268 13.37 6.90 11.42
C GLU A 268 14.28 5.83 10.81
N THR A 269 15.58 5.86 11.11
CA THR A 269 16.58 4.97 10.47
C THR A 269 17.48 4.23 11.45
N THR A 270 17.51 4.62 12.73
CA THR A 270 18.43 4.05 13.72
C THR A 270 17.80 3.86 15.08
N ILE A 271 18.26 2.82 15.77
CA ILE A 271 18.11 2.60 17.21
C ILE A 271 19.43 3.04 17.84
N THR A 272 19.36 3.86 18.89
CA THR A 272 20.52 4.18 19.72
C THR A 272 20.27 3.73 21.14
N TRP A 273 21.13 2.85 21.65
CA TRP A 273 21.08 2.34 23.00
C TRP A 273 22.25 2.89 23.81
N THR A 274 21.94 3.73 24.79
CA THR A 274 22.90 4.41 25.65
C THR A 274 22.93 3.77 27.03
N ILE A 275 24.11 3.34 27.46
CA ILE A 275 24.37 2.65 28.72
C ILE A 275 25.48 3.42 29.44
N PRO A 276 25.29 3.93 30.66
CA PRO A 276 26.35 4.56 31.43
C PRO A 276 27.60 3.67 31.55
N SER A 277 28.76 4.22 31.19
CA SER A 277 30.06 3.50 31.25
C SER A 277 30.62 3.47 32.67
N ILE A 278 30.21 4.44 33.49
CA ILE A 278 30.55 4.51 34.90
C ILE A 278 29.25 4.40 35.67
N LEU A 279 29.25 3.50 36.66
CA LEU A 279 28.17 3.35 37.62
C LEU A 279 28.74 3.81 38.97
N PRO A 280 28.61 5.12 39.31
CA PRO A 280 29.28 5.71 40.47
C PRO A 280 28.93 5.02 41.78
N SER A 281 27.78 4.37 41.79
CA SER A 281 27.26 3.63 42.92
C SER A 281 27.92 2.25 43.08
N LEU A 282 28.41 1.64 41.99
CA LEU A 282 29.20 0.40 42.03
C LEU A 282 30.72 0.66 42.16
N ILE A 283 31.16 1.90 42.02
CA ILE A 283 32.57 2.31 41.99
C ILE A 283 32.79 3.34 43.12
N LEU A 284 33.28 2.89 44.27
CA LEU A 284 33.46 3.76 45.46
C LEU A 284 34.58 4.78 45.23
N HIS A 285 35.60 4.39 44.47
CA HIS A 285 36.75 5.22 44.14
C HIS A 285 36.87 5.45 42.62
N LEU A 286 36.06 6.37 42.09
CA LEU A 286 36.00 6.74 40.67
C LEU A 286 37.37 7.00 40.01
N ASN A 287 38.33 7.54 40.75
CA ASN A 287 39.68 7.83 40.25
C ASN A 287 40.50 6.57 39.92
N THR A 288 40.05 5.40 40.36
CA THR A 288 40.70 4.09 40.15
C THR A 288 40.04 3.25 39.07
N PHE A 289 38.95 3.76 38.48
CA PHE A 289 38.21 3.07 37.44
C PHE A 289 39.01 2.98 36.15
N HIS A 290 39.11 1.76 35.62
CA HIS A 290 39.70 1.50 34.31
C HIS A 290 38.81 0.53 33.53
N SER A 291 38.33 0.96 32.36
CA SER A 291 37.50 0.13 31.48
C SER A 291 38.38 -0.85 30.70
N GLU A 292 38.12 -2.15 30.81
CA GLU A 292 38.94 -3.21 30.23
C GLU A 292 38.42 -3.66 28.85
N ASN A 293 37.16 -4.08 28.78
CA ASN A 293 36.58 -4.65 27.57
C ASN A 293 35.09 -4.35 27.48
N ILE A 294 34.61 -4.03 26.28
CA ILE A 294 33.19 -3.85 25.96
C ILE A 294 32.91 -4.72 24.75
N SER A 295 31.92 -5.59 24.86
CA SER A 295 31.53 -6.48 23.77
C SER A 295 30.02 -6.51 23.59
N LEU A 296 29.61 -6.58 22.33
CA LEU A 296 28.23 -6.66 21.90
C LEU A 296 27.95 -8.07 21.37
N ALA A 297 26.77 -8.58 21.66
CA ALA A 297 26.23 -9.79 21.06
C ALA A 297 24.79 -9.55 20.61
N VAL A 298 24.39 -10.21 19.53
CA VAL A 298 23.05 -10.14 18.95
C VAL A 298 22.51 -11.56 18.80
N ASP A 299 21.29 -11.81 19.29
CA ASP A 299 20.65 -13.15 19.34
C ASP A 299 21.57 -14.27 19.90
N GLY A 300 22.35 -13.96 20.94
CA GLY A 300 23.25 -14.91 21.60
C GLY A 300 24.61 -15.11 20.90
N ILE A 301 24.85 -14.46 19.77
CA ILE A 301 26.12 -14.53 19.03
C ILE A 301 26.95 -13.28 19.31
N ARG A 302 28.18 -13.46 19.82
CA ARG A 302 29.11 -12.35 20.06
C ARG A 302 29.60 -11.75 18.74
N ILE A 303 29.45 -10.44 18.59
CA ILE A 303 29.88 -9.69 17.42
C ILE A 303 31.34 -9.26 17.63
N THR A 304 32.24 -9.83 16.82
CA THR A 304 33.68 -9.53 16.87
C THR A 304 34.07 -8.33 16.02
N ASP A 305 33.34 -8.08 14.93
CA ASP A 305 33.44 -6.89 14.09
C ASP A 305 32.06 -6.24 13.96
N SER A 306 31.83 -5.17 14.70
CA SER A 306 30.57 -4.43 14.68
C SER A 306 30.38 -3.68 13.35
N ALA A 307 31.46 -3.19 12.75
CA ALA A 307 31.42 -2.39 11.53
C ALA A 307 30.99 -3.22 10.31
N SER A 308 31.40 -4.50 10.23
CA SER A 308 30.96 -5.40 9.15
C SER A 308 29.46 -5.70 9.17
N HIS A 309 28.81 -5.53 10.32
CA HIS A 309 27.37 -5.71 10.52
C HIS A 309 26.58 -4.40 10.45
N GLY A 310 27.27 -3.27 10.22
CA GLY A 310 26.69 -1.94 10.20
C GLY A 310 26.35 -1.37 11.58
N TYR A 311 26.76 -2.03 12.66
CA TYR A 311 26.58 -1.52 14.02
C TYR A 311 27.74 -0.62 14.42
N GLU A 312 27.43 0.43 15.17
CA GLU A 312 28.44 1.30 15.76
C GLU A 312 28.46 1.12 17.28
N LEU A 313 29.63 0.80 17.83
CA LEU A 313 29.85 0.72 19.27
C LEU A 313 30.84 1.82 19.65
N LYS A 314 30.35 2.86 20.30
CA LYS A 314 31.15 3.97 20.83
C LYS A 314 31.17 3.90 22.34
N SER A 315 32.33 4.16 22.94
CA SER A 315 32.43 4.30 24.38
C SER A 315 33.15 5.58 24.73
N ASN A 316 32.58 6.38 25.63
CA ASN A 316 33.24 7.53 26.22
C ASN A 316 33.26 7.42 27.76
N ALA A 317 33.79 8.44 28.43
CA ALA A 317 33.95 8.44 29.88
C ALA A 317 32.62 8.44 30.67
N THR A 318 31.47 8.71 30.04
CA THR A 318 30.16 8.76 30.72
C THR A 318 29.20 7.67 30.27
N HIS A 319 29.24 7.27 28.99
CA HIS A 319 28.36 6.26 28.42
C HIS A 319 29.01 5.45 27.29
N ILE A 320 28.50 4.25 27.13
CA ILE A 320 28.62 3.34 26.01
C ILE A 320 27.37 3.56 25.15
N GLU A 321 27.57 3.81 23.87
CA GLU A 321 26.52 4.03 22.88
C GLU A 321 26.60 2.93 21.82
N VAL A 322 25.49 2.24 21.62
CA VAL A 322 25.31 1.24 20.58
C VAL A 322 24.32 1.79 19.57
N THR A 323 24.75 2.04 18.33
CA THR A 323 23.89 2.52 17.25
C THR A 323 23.67 1.40 16.24
N ILE A 324 22.41 1.09 15.98
CA ILE A 324 21.97 0.01 15.09
C ILE A 324 21.07 0.59 14.01
N PRO A 325 21.40 0.42 12.72
CA PRO A 325 20.49 0.75 11.64
C PRO A 325 19.24 -0.12 11.66
N ILE A 326 18.08 0.46 11.41
CA ILE A 326 16.84 -0.29 11.25
C ILE A 326 16.95 -1.16 9.98
N GLY A 327 16.65 -2.45 10.11
CA GLY A 327 16.85 -3.43 9.04
C GLY A 327 18.28 -4.00 8.95
N ALA A 328 19.15 -3.69 9.92
CA ALA A 328 20.45 -4.35 10.02
C ALA A 328 20.32 -5.88 10.22
N ALA A 329 21.41 -6.61 9.99
CA ALA A 329 21.45 -8.05 10.27
C ALA A 329 21.11 -8.33 11.74
N GLY A 330 20.73 -9.56 12.10
CA GLY A 330 20.44 -9.95 13.49
C GLY A 330 19.17 -9.34 14.10
N GLY A 331 18.40 -8.56 13.35
CA GLY A 331 17.03 -8.18 13.70
C GLY A 331 16.06 -8.51 12.58
N GLN A 332 14.77 -8.27 12.82
CA GLN A 332 13.71 -8.55 11.87
C GLN A 332 12.70 -7.41 11.78
N LEU A 333 12.35 -7.04 10.55
CA LEU A 333 11.17 -6.22 10.24
C LEU A 333 9.95 -7.14 10.20
N GLN A 334 8.92 -6.73 10.93
CA GLN A 334 7.64 -7.41 10.99
C GLN A 334 6.55 -6.42 10.58
N SER A 335 5.79 -6.75 9.55
CA SER A 335 4.70 -5.90 9.07
C SER A 335 3.51 -5.96 10.01
N ASP A 336 2.78 -4.84 10.11
CA ASP A 336 1.55 -4.76 10.89
C ASP A 336 0.59 -3.70 10.34
N VAL A 337 -0.67 -3.82 10.72
CA VAL A 337 -1.71 -2.82 10.48
C VAL A 337 -2.15 -2.26 11.82
N HIS A 338 -1.75 -1.02 12.09
CA HIS A 338 -2.15 -0.32 13.32
C HIS A 338 -3.12 0.81 12.98
N ARG A 339 -4.35 0.75 13.52
CA ARG A 339 -5.41 1.76 13.31
C ARG A 339 -5.68 2.09 11.84
N GLY A 340 -5.66 1.07 10.98
CA GLY A 340 -5.90 1.22 9.54
C GLY A 340 -4.72 1.79 8.73
N VAL A 341 -3.53 1.88 9.34
CA VAL A 341 -2.29 2.28 8.67
C VAL A 341 -1.38 1.06 8.54
N PHE A 342 -0.87 0.81 7.34
CA PHE A 342 0.14 -0.22 7.08
C PHE A 342 1.54 0.28 7.48
N GLY A 343 2.35 -0.59 8.04
CA GLY A 343 3.69 -0.26 8.50
C GLY A 343 4.41 -1.48 9.02
N ALA A 344 5.50 -1.24 9.74
CA ALA A 344 6.28 -2.32 10.35
C ALA A 344 6.86 -1.91 11.70
N THR A 345 7.28 -2.91 12.45
CA THR A 345 8.15 -2.75 13.62
C THR A 345 9.44 -3.52 13.38
N TYR A 346 10.55 -3.01 13.90
CA TYR A 346 11.82 -3.70 13.85
C TYR A 346 12.17 -4.20 15.25
N GLY A 347 12.45 -5.50 15.36
CA GLY A 347 12.90 -6.15 16.58
C GLY A 347 14.36 -6.56 16.51
N ILE A 348 15.09 -6.48 17.62
CA ILE A 348 16.46 -7.02 17.77
C ILE A 348 16.74 -7.34 19.24
N HIS A 349 17.43 -8.46 19.53
CA HIS A 349 17.88 -8.80 20.89
C HIS A 349 19.35 -8.49 21.09
N LEU A 350 19.63 -7.56 21.99
CA LEU A 350 20.97 -7.10 22.29
C LEU A 350 21.47 -7.70 23.60
N PHE A 351 22.76 -8.00 23.63
CA PHE A 351 23.49 -8.40 24.82
C PHE A 351 24.77 -7.59 24.87
N LEU A 352 25.01 -6.87 25.97
CA LEU A 352 26.25 -6.13 26.19
C LEU A 352 26.98 -6.68 27.41
N GLU A 353 28.28 -6.93 27.28
CA GLU A 353 29.18 -7.26 28.37
C GLU A 353 30.27 -6.19 28.48
N HIS A 354 30.35 -5.56 29.65
CA HIS A 354 31.36 -4.56 30.01
C HIS A 354 32.16 -5.07 31.21
N THR A 355 33.48 -5.10 31.08
CA THR A 355 34.40 -5.41 32.18
C THR A 355 35.23 -4.19 32.52
N TRP A 356 35.40 -3.93 33.81
CA TRP A 356 36.27 -2.86 34.32
C TRP A 356 37.01 -3.32 35.56
N SER A 357 38.10 -2.60 35.87
CA SER A 357 38.85 -2.76 37.11
C SER A 357 38.76 -1.53 38.01
N ASP A 358 38.78 -1.78 39.32
CA ASP A 358 38.79 -0.77 40.39
C ASP A 358 39.57 -1.30 41.61
N THR A 359 39.92 -0.44 42.56
CA THR A 359 40.68 -0.86 43.77
C THR A 359 39.88 -1.75 44.73
N ASP A 360 38.55 -1.75 44.61
CA ASP A 360 37.66 -2.31 45.63
C ASP A 360 37.37 -3.79 45.35
N TRP A 361 37.17 -4.12 44.07
CA TRP A 361 36.80 -5.44 43.57
C TRP A 361 37.82 -6.03 42.60
N HIS A 362 38.91 -5.33 42.26
CA HIS A 362 39.86 -5.71 41.20
C HIS A 362 39.24 -5.76 39.80
N VAL A 363 38.35 -6.71 39.52
CA VAL A 363 37.65 -6.83 38.23
C VAL A 363 36.16 -7.04 38.48
N THR A 364 35.34 -6.20 37.85
CA THR A 364 33.89 -6.35 37.78
C THR A 364 33.47 -6.66 36.34
N LYS A 365 32.56 -7.62 36.17
CA LYS A 365 31.88 -7.91 34.90
C LYS A 365 30.41 -7.54 34.99
N PHE A 366 29.93 -6.75 34.05
CA PHE A 366 28.54 -6.30 33.96
C PHE A 366 27.95 -6.74 32.64
N MET A 367 26.79 -7.41 32.71
CA MET A 367 26.09 -7.94 31.55
C MET A 367 24.66 -7.41 31.52
N VAL A 368 24.21 -6.97 30.36
CA VAL A 368 22.84 -6.49 30.15
C VAL A 368 22.23 -7.17 28.94
N ILE A 369 21.06 -7.75 29.13
CA ILE A 369 20.23 -8.31 28.07
C ILE A 369 19.09 -7.35 27.78
N LYS A 370 18.94 -6.98 26.51
CA LYS A 370 17.97 -5.97 26.09
C LYS A 370 17.24 -6.38 24.81
N PRO A 371 16.01 -6.91 24.90
CA PRO A 371 15.12 -6.96 23.74
C PRO A 371 14.76 -5.52 23.35
N VAL A 372 14.88 -5.21 22.07
CA VAL A 372 14.50 -3.92 21.52
C VAL A 372 13.43 -4.13 20.46
N ARG A 373 12.35 -3.37 20.55
CA ARG A 373 11.33 -3.28 19.51
C ARG A 373 11.07 -1.81 19.23
N THR A 374 11.18 -1.39 17.97
CA THR A 374 10.88 -0.01 17.60
C THR A 374 9.40 0.30 17.77
N PRO A 375 9.02 1.57 17.95
CA PRO A 375 7.65 2.00 17.72
C PRO A 375 7.16 1.61 16.31
N PHE A 376 5.84 1.59 16.13
CA PHE A 376 5.23 1.35 14.82
C PHE A 376 5.67 2.42 13.81
N MET A 377 6.26 1.98 12.69
CA MET A 377 6.75 2.84 11.62
C MET A 377 5.80 2.75 10.43
N PRO A 378 5.02 3.81 10.13
CA PRO A 378 4.13 3.81 8.97
C PRO A 378 4.91 3.67 7.66
N GLN A 379 4.47 2.75 6.79
CA GLN A 379 5.09 2.52 5.50
C GLN A 379 4.08 2.81 4.38
N ARG A 380 4.53 3.45 3.31
CA ARG A 380 3.71 3.66 2.12
C ARG A 380 3.88 2.51 1.14
N LEU A 381 2.77 1.90 0.73
CA LEU A 381 2.75 0.98 -0.39
C LEU A 381 2.98 1.75 -1.71
N SER A 382 3.85 1.23 -2.56
CA SER A 382 4.14 1.70 -3.91
C SER A 382 3.29 1.00 -4.96
N VAL A 383 2.71 1.78 -5.86
CA VAL A 383 2.07 1.28 -7.09
C VAL A 383 2.85 1.86 -8.26
N ALA A 384 3.49 1.00 -9.04
CA ALA A 384 4.24 1.41 -10.24
C ALA A 384 3.45 1.06 -11.50
N ASN A 385 3.35 2.02 -12.42
CA ASN A 385 2.74 1.84 -13.73
C ASN A 385 3.85 1.62 -14.77
N ASN A 386 4.09 0.35 -15.11
CA ASN A 386 5.11 -0.08 -16.09
C ASN A 386 4.49 -0.38 -17.46
N THR A 387 3.31 0.16 -17.73
CA THR A 387 2.55 -0.05 -18.97
C THR A 387 3.34 0.46 -20.18
N ILE A 388 3.43 -0.37 -21.21
CA ILE A 388 4.00 -0.03 -22.52
C ILE A 388 2.82 0.21 -23.47
N PRO A 389 2.60 1.45 -23.98
CA PRO A 389 1.40 1.76 -24.76
C PRO A 389 1.18 0.86 -25.98
N GLU A 390 2.26 0.46 -26.66
CA GLU A 390 2.22 -0.34 -27.88
C GLU A 390 1.73 -1.78 -27.65
N THR A 391 1.90 -2.32 -26.43
CA THR A 391 1.44 -3.67 -26.11
C THR A 391 -0.06 -3.73 -25.82
N ARG A 392 -0.72 -2.59 -25.59
CA ARG A 392 -2.13 -2.47 -25.17
C ARG A 392 -2.48 -3.31 -23.93
N LEU A 393 -1.49 -3.53 -23.06
CA LEU A 393 -1.64 -4.22 -21.78
C LEU A 393 -1.18 -3.29 -20.66
N PHE A 394 -2.03 -3.05 -19.67
CA PHE A 394 -1.59 -2.47 -18.41
C PHE A 394 -0.63 -3.43 -17.73
N ASN A 395 0.51 -2.92 -17.27
CA ASN A 395 1.46 -3.67 -16.46
C ASN A 395 1.66 -2.89 -15.15
N ILE A 396 1.08 -3.41 -14.07
CA ILE A 396 1.03 -2.75 -12.77
C ILE A 396 1.87 -3.55 -11.79
N THR A 397 2.72 -2.88 -11.03
CA THR A 397 3.46 -3.54 -9.94
C THR A 397 2.99 -3.02 -8.59
N PHE A 398 2.46 -3.91 -7.76
CA PHE A 398 2.11 -3.68 -6.36
C PHE A 398 3.34 -3.96 -5.49
N GLY A 399 3.70 -3.03 -4.63
CA GLY A 399 4.89 -3.12 -3.77
C GLY A 399 4.85 -2.04 -2.69
N ALA A 400 5.92 -1.72 -1.97
CA ALA A 400 7.03 -2.59 -1.63
C ALA A 400 6.61 -3.37 -0.38
N LEU A 401 6.44 -4.68 -0.52
CA LEU A 401 5.90 -5.55 0.51
C LEU A 401 7.03 -6.15 1.36
N PHE A 402 6.73 -6.40 2.63
CA PHE A 402 7.63 -7.13 3.51
C PHE A 402 7.54 -8.64 3.23
N PRO A 403 8.58 -9.43 3.57
CA PRO A 403 8.58 -10.88 3.32
C PRO A 403 7.46 -11.68 4.00
N ASP A 404 6.85 -11.11 5.04
CA ASP A 404 5.73 -11.65 5.80
C ASP A 404 4.35 -11.17 5.30
N ASP A 405 4.31 -10.42 4.20
CA ASP A 405 3.07 -9.99 3.55
C ASP A 405 2.72 -10.88 2.36
N HIS A 406 1.44 -11.20 2.22
CA HIS A 406 0.94 -11.99 1.10
C HIS A 406 -0.25 -11.32 0.42
N LEU A 407 -0.24 -11.28 -0.91
CA LEU A 407 -1.40 -10.85 -1.68
C LEU A 407 -2.46 -11.96 -1.67
N VAL A 408 -3.68 -11.64 -1.22
CA VAL A 408 -4.76 -12.64 -1.03
C VAL A 408 -5.97 -12.39 -1.92
N GLU A 409 -6.24 -11.14 -2.29
CA GLU A 409 -7.41 -10.77 -3.08
C GLU A 409 -7.13 -9.56 -3.98
N LEU A 410 -7.77 -9.54 -5.14
CA LEU A 410 -7.82 -8.42 -6.08
C LEU A 410 -9.26 -8.05 -6.41
N VAL A 411 -9.55 -6.76 -6.46
CA VAL A 411 -10.81 -6.21 -6.93
C VAL A 411 -10.53 -5.43 -8.20
N ILE A 412 -11.00 -5.92 -9.34
CA ILE A 412 -10.85 -5.28 -10.65
C ILE A 412 -12.25 -4.84 -11.11
N GLY A 413 -12.44 -3.54 -11.30
CA GLY A 413 -13.78 -2.98 -11.50
C GLY A 413 -14.66 -3.17 -10.25
N ASN A 414 -15.71 -3.99 -10.38
CA ASN A 414 -16.64 -4.33 -9.29
C ASN A 414 -16.63 -5.82 -8.92
N VAL A 415 -15.64 -6.58 -9.44
CA VAL A 415 -15.54 -8.03 -9.21
C VAL A 415 -14.34 -8.31 -8.33
N THR A 416 -14.57 -9.14 -7.31
CA THR A 416 -13.55 -9.63 -6.38
C THR A 416 -13.03 -10.99 -6.84
N TYR A 417 -11.71 -11.15 -6.83
CA TYR A 417 -10.99 -12.37 -7.20
C TYR A 417 -10.06 -12.78 -6.05
N ILE A 418 -10.10 -14.06 -5.69
CA ILE A 418 -9.08 -14.67 -4.83
C ILE A 418 -7.84 -14.93 -5.70
N ILE A 419 -6.63 -14.70 -5.18
CA ILE A 419 -5.40 -14.81 -6.00
C ILE A 419 -5.23 -16.19 -6.65
N LEU A 420 -5.67 -17.26 -6.00
CA LEU A 420 -5.59 -18.62 -6.53
C LEU A 420 -6.45 -18.85 -7.79
N GLU A 421 -7.48 -18.03 -8.01
CA GLU A 421 -8.45 -18.20 -9.10
C GLU A 421 -8.31 -17.11 -10.18
N VAL A 422 -7.41 -16.13 -9.97
CA VAL A 422 -7.35 -14.94 -10.84
C VAL A 422 -6.86 -15.28 -12.25
N GLU A 423 -5.98 -16.29 -12.37
CA GLU A 423 -5.48 -16.77 -13.67
C GLU A 423 -6.55 -17.52 -14.47
N ASP A 424 -7.45 -18.24 -13.81
CA ASP A 424 -8.60 -18.91 -14.46
C ASP A 424 -9.57 -17.91 -15.10
N HIS A 425 -9.57 -16.66 -14.61
CA HIS A 425 -10.35 -15.55 -15.13
C HIS A 425 -9.60 -14.72 -16.19
N GLY A 426 -8.41 -15.17 -16.63
CA GLY A 426 -7.67 -14.59 -17.74
C GLY A 426 -6.71 -13.46 -17.38
N TYR A 427 -6.54 -13.12 -16.10
CA TYR A 427 -5.55 -12.14 -15.64
C TYR A 427 -4.23 -12.82 -15.32
N LYS A 428 -3.11 -12.23 -15.74
CA LYS A 428 -1.78 -12.76 -15.40
C LYS A 428 -1.24 -12.03 -14.19
N ILE A 429 -0.81 -12.79 -13.19
CA ILE A 429 -0.19 -12.25 -11.99
C ILE A 429 1.05 -13.06 -11.61
N TRP A 430 2.13 -12.42 -11.19
CA TRP A 430 3.30 -13.12 -10.69
C TRP A 430 4.11 -12.28 -9.71
N GLU A 431 4.92 -12.95 -8.89
CA GLU A 431 5.83 -12.32 -7.94
C GLU A 431 7.08 -11.76 -8.61
N THR A 432 7.53 -10.61 -8.13
CA THR A 432 8.78 -9.95 -8.55
C THR A 432 9.54 -9.41 -7.35
N ARG A 433 10.86 -9.20 -7.51
CA ARG A 433 11.68 -8.51 -6.51
C ARG A 433 11.93 -7.07 -6.94
N LEU A 434 11.66 -6.13 -6.04
CA LEU A 434 11.84 -4.71 -6.28
C LEU A 434 13.25 -4.26 -5.91
N PRO A 435 13.72 -3.12 -6.45
CA PRO A 435 14.96 -2.48 -6.01
C PRO A 435 14.93 -2.23 -4.50
N GLY A 436 15.94 -2.73 -3.78
CA GLY A 436 15.95 -2.73 -2.30
C GLY A 436 15.60 -4.07 -1.67
N GLY A 437 15.30 -5.11 -2.47
CA GLY A 437 15.13 -6.49 -1.99
C GLY A 437 13.73 -6.83 -1.46
N THR A 438 12.81 -5.86 -1.47
CA THR A 438 11.40 -6.05 -1.10
C THR A 438 10.63 -6.82 -2.19
N GLN A 439 9.54 -7.45 -1.78
CA GLN A 439 8.69 -8.22 -2.70
C GLN A 439 7.63 -7.32 -3.35
N GLY A 440 7.19 -7.70 -4.54
CA GLY A 440 6.07 -7.09 -5.22
C GLY A 440 5.36 -8.09 -6.12
N PHE A 441 4.18 -7.72 -6.60
CA PHE A 441 3.36 -8.51 -7.51
C PHE A 441 3.11 -7.71 -8.77
N VAL A 442 3.27 -8.33 -9.93
CA VAL A 442 2.96 -7.72 -11.22
C VAL A 442 1.63 -8.26 -11.71
N LEU A 443 0.72 -7.37 -12.11
CA LEU A 443 -0.57 -7.68 -12.72
C LEU A 443 -0.59 -7.15 -14.15
N GLU A 444 -0.98 -8.01 -15.11
CA GLU A 444 -1.27 -7.62 -16.48
C GLU A 444 -2.76 -7.64 -16.79
N VAL A 445 -3.26 -6.56 -17.39
CA VAL A 445 -4.68 -6.41 -17.79
C VAL A 445 -4.78 -5.80 -19.19
N SER A 446 -5.59 -6.38 -20.07
CA SER A 446 -5.80 -5.85 -21.42
C SER A 446 -6.56 -4.53 -21.44
N PHE A 447 -6.24 -3.63 -22.37
CA PHE A 447 -7.01 -2.40 -22.58
C PHE A 447 -8.44 -2.67 -23.08
N ASP A 448 -8.70 -3.85 -23.63
CA ASP A 448 -10.02 -4.28 -24.10
C ASP A 448 -10.82 -5.03 -23.03
N ASP A 449 -10.27 -5.16 -21.81
CA ASP A 449 -10.99 -5.71 -20.67
C ASP A 449 -12.25 -4.87 -20.33
N PRO A 450 -13.39 -5.50 -20.03
CA PRO A 450 -14.63 -4.78 -19.73
C PRO A 450 -14.55 -3.86 -18.51
N ASN A 451 -13.62 -4.09 -17.58
CA ASN A 451 -13.40 -3.27 -16.40
C ASN A 451 -12.49 -2.06 -16.66
N VAL A 452 -11.87 -1.97 -17.85
CA VAL A 452 -11.06 -0.80 -18.24
C VAL A 452 -11.98 0.30 -18.77
N THR A 453 -11.90 1.47 -18.13
CA THR A 453 -12.66 2.64 -18.57
C THR A 453 -11.92 3.34 -19.71
N LYS A 454 -12.58 3.48 -20.86
CA LYS A 454 -12.06 4.20 -22.03
C LYS A 454 -12.69 5.59 -22.09
N LYS A 455 -11.86 6.64 -22.10
CA LYS A 455 -12.29 8.04 -22.19
C LYS A 455 -11.64 8.71 -23.38
N TYR A 456 -12.44 9.33 -24.24
CA TYR A 456 -11.92 10.14 -25.34
C TYR A 456 -11.45 11.50 -24.80
N VAL A 457 -10.21 11.89 -25.09
CA VAL A 457 -9.63 13.11 -24.52
C VAL A 457 -9.34 14.14 -25.62
N ASN A 458 -8.50 13.76 -26.58
CA ASN A 458 -8.08 14.61 -27.69
C ASN A 458 -8.59 14.07 -29.04
N ARG A 459 -8.31 14.79 -30.14
CA ARG A 459 -8.82 14.51 -31.51
C ARG A 459 -8.56 13.07 -32.01
N ASN A 460 -7.53 12.40 -31.52
CA ASN A 460 -7.18 11.04 -31.90
C ASN A 460 -6.76 10.17 -30.70
N GLU A 461 -6.94 10.67 -29.45
CA GLU A 461 -6.42 10.00 -28.26
C GLU A 461 -7.50 9.46 -27.35
N THR A 462 -7.35 8.20 -26.98
CA THR A 462 -8.13 7.52 -25.94
C THR A 462 -7.28 7.37 -24.69
N ARG A 463 -7.83 7.81 -23.55
CA ARG A 463 -7.28 7.52 -22.23
C ARG A 463 -7.96 6.27 -21.66
N TYR A 464 -7.16 5.25 -21.43
CA TYR A 464 -7.51 4.04 -20.72
C TYR A 464 -7.22 4.22 -19.24
N VAL A 465 -8.19 3.89 -18.38
CA VAL A 465 -8.05 4.00 -16.93
C VAL A 465 -8.47 2.67 -16.30
N LEU A 466 -7.60 2.13 -15.46
CA LEU A 466 -7.83 0.91 -14.72
C LEU A 466 -7.76 1.19 -13.22
N HIS A 467 -8.80 0.74 -12.52
CA HIS A 467 -8.92 0.80 -11.07
C HIS A 467 -8.83 -0.61 -10.52
N VAL A 468 -7.88 -0.82 -9.59
CA VAL A 468 -7.66 -2.10 -8.93
C VAL A 468 -7.52 -1.85 -7.43
N ASN A 469 -8.23 -2.57 -6.58
CA ASN A 469 -7.90 -2.61 -5.15
C ASN A 469 -7.27 -3.97 -4.86
N TYR A 470 -6.15 -3.98 -4.15
CA TYR A 470 -5.50 -5.22 -3.76
C TYR A 470 -5.50 -5.35 -2.24
N THR A 471 -5.78 -6.57 -1.75
CA THR A 471 -5.84 -6.86 -0.32
C THR A 471 -4.70 -7.78 0.06
N LEU A 472 -3.98 -7.37 1.09
CA LEU A 472 -2.85 -8.08 1.67
C LEU A 472 -3.28 -8.77 2.97
N SER A 473 -2.73 -9.95 3.20
CA SER A 473 -2.62 -10.53 4.54
C SER A 473 -1.28 -10.07 5.11
N VAL A 474 -1.34 -9.24 6.15
CA VAL A 474 -0.21 -8.50 6.72
C VAL A 474 0.21 -9.12 8.05
N GLY A 475 1.51 -9.40 8.16
CA GLY A 475 2.18 -9.86 9.37
C GLY A 475 1.75 -11.24 9.84
N PRO A 476 2.34 -11.74 10.95
CA PRO A 476 2.04 -13.07 11.47
C PRO A 476 0.61 -13.22 12.01
N ASP A 477 -0.03 -12.11 12.38
CA ASP A 477 -1.44 -12.08 12.80
C ASP A 477 -2.42 -12.20 11.61
N LYS A 478 -1.90 -12.18 10.37
CA LYS A 478 -2.68 -12.28 9.12
C LYS A 478 -3.78 -11.22 9.01
N LYS A 479 -3.50 -9.99 9.46
CA LYS A 479 -4.47 -8.88 9.40
C LYS A 479 -4.74 -8.52 7.94
N SER A 480 -6.00 -8.30 7.59
CA SER A 480 -6.39 -7.90 6.24
C SER A 480 -6.18 -6.39 6.04
N PHE A 481 -5.53 -6.01 4.94
CA PHE A 481 -5.33 -4.60 4.55
C PHE A 481 -5.57 -4.39 3.05
N SER A 482 -6.57 -3.60 2.71
CA SER A 482 -6.88 -3.26 1.31
C SER A 482 -6.31 -1.91 0.92
N TYR A 483 -5.67 -1.84 -0.25
CA TYR A 483 -5.07 -0.63 -0.78
C TYR A 483 -5.51 -0.37 -2.24
N PRO A 484 -5.96 0.85 -2.56
CA PRO A 484 -6.41 1.18 -3.92
C PRO A 484 -5.24 1.56 -4.84
N ALA A 485 -5.31 1.08 -6.08
CA ALA A 485 -4.40 1.38 -7.18
C ALA A 485 -5.19 1.94 -8.37
N LYS A 486 -4.67 3.00 -8.98
CA LYS A 486 -5.21 3.59 -10.20
C LYS A 486 -4.06 3.82 -11.18
N VAL A 487 -4.18 3.27 -12.37
CA VAL A 487 -3.25 3.50 -13.47
C VAL A 487 -3.98 4.02 -14.69
N GLU A 488 -3.29 4.82 -15.49
CA GLU A 488 -3.82 5.36 -16.73
C GLU A 488 -2.77 5.32 -17.85
N CYS A 489 -3.22 5.15 -19.08
CA CYS A 489 -2.41 5.19 -20.28
C CYS A 489 -3.20 5.93 -21.37
N THR A 490 -2.56 6.85 -22.08
CA THR A 490 -3.19 7.59 -23.20
C THR A 490 -2.53 7.15 -24.49
N LEU A 491 -3.33 6.77 -25.49
CA LEU A 491 -2.86 6.27 -26.78
C LEU A 491 -3.60 6.98 -27.92
N ALA A 492 -2.88 7.33 -28.99
CA ALA A 492 -3.44 7.92 -30.20
C ALA A 492 -3.97 6.83 -31.16
N ASP A 493 -5.10 6.20 -30.81
CA ASP A 493 -5.66 5.04 -31.50
C ASP A 493 -7.07 5.25 -32.09
N VAL A 494 -7.53 6.50 -32.15
CA VAL A 494 -8.81 6.83 -32.78
C VAL A 494 -8.59 7.34 -34.20
N GLU A 495 -9.13 6.61 -35.18
CA GLU A 495 -9.24 7.07 -36.56
C GLU A 495 -10.55 7.85 -36.73
N LEU A 496 -10.45 9.10 -37.17
CA LEU A 496 -11.64 9.91 -37.45
C LEU A 496 -12.31 9.47 -38.76
N PRO A 497 -13.65 9.55 -38.85
CA PRO A 497 -14.37 9.28 -40.09
C PRO A 497 -13.89 10.19 -41.22
N GLN A 498 -13.81 9.64 -42.43
CA GLN A 498 -13.57 10.41 -43.64
C GLN A 498 -14.84 10.54 -44.46
N ALA A 499 -15.02 11.66 -45.14
CA ALA A 499 -16.19 11.90 -45.98
C ALA A 499 -15.79 12.16 -47.44
N ILE A 500 -16.60 11.65 -48.36
CA ILE A 500 -16.49 11.88 -49.80
C ILE A 500 -17.76 12.57 -50.28
N GLY A 501 -17.59 13.71 -50.93
CA GLY A 501 -18.67 14.50 -51.51
C GLY A 501 -18.90 14.19 -52.98
N THR A 502 -20.16 13.99 -53.40
CA THR A 502 -20.57 13.87 -54.81
C THR A 502 -21.90 14.58 -55.05
N CYS A 503 -22.25 14.88 -56.30
CA CYS A 503 -23.51 15.53 -56.65
C CYS A 503 -24.11 14.96 -57.93
N ASP A 504 -25.44 14.99 -58.01
CA ASP A 504 -26.20 14.74 -59.23
C ASP A 504 -26.87 16.04 -59.73
N SER A 505 -27.89 15.95 -60.59
CA SER A 505 -28.61 17.11 -61.14
C SER A 505 -29.40 17.91 -60.10
N ASP A 506 -29.77 17.30 -58.96
CA ASP A 506 -30.75 17.87 -58.02
C ASP A 506 -30.33 17.77 -56.53
N ASN A 507 -29.30 16.99 -56.22
CA ASN A 507 -28.92 16.59 -54.86
C ASN A 507 -27.41 16.63 -54.65
N LEU A 508 -27.03 16.95 -53.41
CA LEU A 508 -25.69 16.82 -52.87
C LEU A 508 -25.63 15.58 -51.98
N TYR A 509 -24.54 14.85 -52.10
CA TYR A 509 -24.28 13.60 -51.37
C TYR A 509 -23.00 13.72 -50.57
N LEU A 510 -23.06 13.34 -49.29
CA LEU A 510 -21.89 13.11 -48.44
C LEU A 510 -21.91 11.66 -47.97
N ALA A 511 -20.94 10.88 -48.44
CA ALA A 511 -20.70 9.52 -47.98
C ALA A 511 -19.61 9.54 -46.90
N ILE A 512 -19.98 9.29 -45.65
CA ILE A 512 -19.07 9.24 -44.50
C ILE A 512 -18.70 7.78 -44.26
N LEU A 513 -17.42 7.44 -44.45
CA LEU A 513 -16.87 6.12 -44.16
C LEU A 513 -16.77 5.95 -42.65
N VAL A 514 -17.44 4.94 -42.11
CA VAL A 514 -17.45 4.68 -40.67
C VAL A 514 -16.60 3.46 -40.36
N THR A 515 -15.50 3.71 -39.66
CA THR A 515 -14.68 2.67 -39.02
C THR A 515 -14.86 2.78 -37.51
N GLY A 516 -15.56 1.81 -36.90
CA GLY A 516 -15.70 1.70 -35.44
C GLY A 516 -17.07 2.16 -34.87
N PRO A 517 -17.30 1.96 -33.56
CA PRO A 517 -18.57 2.22 -32.92
C PRO A 517 -18.87 3.73 -32.78
N PHE A 518 -20.06 4.14 -33.19
CA PHE A 518 -20.62 5.52 -33.14
C PHE A 518 -20.75 6.16 -31.74
N SER A 519 -20.17 5.56 -30.69
CA SER A 519 -20.44 5.96 -29.30
C SER A 519 -19.74 7.26 -28.88
N TYR A 520 -18.76 7.76 -29.64
CA TYR A 520 -17.89 8.86 -29.20
C TYR A 520 -18.15 10.21 -29.90
N TRP A 521 -18.86 10.21 -31.02
CA TRP A 521 -19.10 11.41 -31.84
C TRP A 521 -20.48 11.38 -32.48
N GLU A 522 -21.00 12.56 -32.79
CA GLU A 522 -22.34 12.78 -33.33
C GLU A 522 -22.28 13.72 -34.54
N LEU A 523 -23.19 13.51 -35.50
CA LEU A 523 -23.27 14.31 -36.72
C LEU A 523 -24.32 15.42 -36.61
N TYR A 524 -23.97 16.60 -37.10
CA TYR A 524 -24.80 17.79 -37.05
C TYR A 524 -24.90 18.51 -38.39
N ILE A 525 -26.09 19.04 -38.70
CA ILE A 525 -26.31 20.02 -39.77
C ILE A 525 -26.77 21.32 -39.11
N GLY A 526 -25.94 22.36 -39.19
CA GLY A 526 -26.13 23.57 -38.39
C GLY A 526 -26.22 23.26 -36.89
N HIS A 527 -27.38 23.47 -36.30
CA HIS A 527 -27.67 23.17 -34.88
C HIS A 527 -28.42 21.86 -34.65
N GLN A 528 -28.78 21.15 -35.72
CA GLN A 528 -29.62 19.96 -35.64
C GLN A 528 -28.79 18.69 -35.65
N ARG A 529 -29.00 17.85 -34.62
CA ARG A 529 -28.40 16.51 -34.54
C ARG A 529 -29.06 15.56 -35.53
N LEU A 530 -28.26 14.74 -36.20
CA LEU A 530 -28.72 13.70 -37.11
C LEU A 530 -28.84 12.35 -36.39
N TYR A 531 -29.93 11.62 -36.66
CA TYR A 531 -30.17 10.28 -36.15
C TYR A 531 -30.29 9.28 -37.31
N PRO A 532 -29.59 8.13 -37.28
CA PRO A 532 -29.84 7.05 -38.22
C PRO A 532 -31.23 6.45 -37.96
N GLY A 533 -32.16 6.57 -38.92
CA GLY A 533 -33.48 5.97 -38.81
C GLY A 533 -34.56 6.60 -39.72
N PRO A 534 -35.69 5.90 -39.94
CA PRO A 534 -36.81 6.41 -40.73
C PRO A 534 -37.51 7.54 -39.97
N GLY A 535 -37.30 8.76 -40.43
CA GLY A 535 -37.79 9.99 -39.80
C GLY A 535 -36.82 11.16 -39.95
N SER A 536 -35.98 11.11 -40.98
CA SER A 536 -34.94 12.09 -41.20
C SER A 536 -35.53 13.49 -41.33
N THR A 537 -34.83 14.43 -40.71
CA THR A 537 -35.26 15.78 -40.41
C THR A 537 -35.54 16.57 -41.68
N GLY A 538 -36.79 16.49 -42.16
CA GLY A 538 -37.25 17.18 -43.37
C GLY A 538 -36.79 16.50 -44.67
N ARG A 539 -36.29 17.30 -45.62
CA ARG A 539 -35.91 16.86 -46.99
C ARG A 539 -34.55 16.14 -47.06
N ILE A 540 -33.77 16.10 -45.99
CA ILE A 540 -32.46 15.43 -45.95
C ILE A 540 -32.67 13.98 -45.56
N LEU A 541 -32.11 13.04 -46.34
CA LEU A 541 -32.18 11.61 -46.09
C LEU A 541 -30.83 11.09 -45.61
N LEU A 542 -30.82 10.41 -44.46
CA LEU A 542 -29.65 9.70 -43.95
C LEU A 542 -29.90 8.19 -44.11
N THR A 543 -29.02 7.53 -44.86
CA THR A 543 -29.08 6.07 -45.07
C THR A 543 -27.83 5.43 -44.49
N ASP A 544 -28.01 4.38 -43.68
CA ASP A 544 -26.91 3.58 -43.15
C ASP A 544 -26.80 2.29 -43.97
N ASN A 545 -25.62 2.07 -44.57
CA ASN A 545 -25.32 0.88 -45.37
C ASN A 545 -24.24 0.01 -44.71
N SER A 546 -24.13 0.03 -43.37
CA SER A 546 -23.19 -0.72 -42.52
C SER A 546 -21.70 -0.42 -42.67
N THR A 547 -21.27 0.12 -43.81
CA THR A 547 -19.88 0.51 -44.11
C THR A 547 -19.70 2.02 -44.27
N HIS A 548 -20.77 2.71 -44.65
CA HIS A 548 -20.81 4.16 -44.81
C HIS A 548 -22.19 4.69 -44.47
N LEU A 549 -22.22 5.91 -43.93
CA LEU A 549 -23.41 6.73 -43.80
C LEU A 549 -23.54 7.61 -45.04
N LEU A 550 -24.64 7.48 -45.78
CA LEU A 550 -24.93 8.31 -46.94
C LEU A 550 -25.95 9.38 -46.58
N LEU A 551 -25.50 10.64 -46.62
CA LEU A 551 -26.33 11.82 -46.47
C LEU A 551 -26.70 12.36 -47.84
N ARG A 552 -28.00 12.48 -48.11
CA ARG A 552 -28.55 13.11 -49.31
C ARG A 552 -29.29 14.38 -48.92
N GLY A 553 -28.76 15.53 -49.36
CA GLY A 553 -29.39 16.83 -49.24
C GLY A 553 -29.82 17.35 -50.62
N PRO A 554 -31.13 17.50 -50.90
CA PRO A 554 -31.58 18.20 -52.10
C PRO A 554 -31.00 19.61 -52.18
N LEU A 555 -30.79 20.14 -53.40
CA LEU A 555 -30.20 21.47 -53.63
C LEU A 555 -30.86 22.53 -52.74
N PHE A 556 -32.20 22.53 -52.67
CA PHE A 556 -33.00 23.42 -51.83
C PHE A 556 -33.48 22.74 -50.54
N SER A 557 -32.52 22.40 -49.66
CA SER A 557 -32.78 21.80 -48.35
C SER A 557 -32.15 22.61 -47.20
N PRO A 558 -32.73 22.54 -45.98
CA PRO A 558 -32.13 23.18 -44.81
C PRO A 558 -30.72 22.66 -44.55
N GLY A 559 -29.73 23.55 -44.40
CA GLY A 559 -28.33 23.17 -44.19
C GLY A 559 -27.46 23.18 -45.44
N VAL A 560 -28.03 23.44 -46.62
CA VAL A 560 -27.27 23.82 -47.82
C VAL A 560 -27.04 25.34 -47.80
N LEU A 561 -25.79 25.74 -47.98
CA LEU A 561 -25.34 27.13 -48.12
C LEU A 561 -25.20 27.45 -49.61
N TYR A 562 -25.44 28.70 -50.00
CA TYR A 562 -25.32 29.15 -51.38
C TYR A 562 -24.31 30.30 -51.44
N ASP A 563 -23.18 30.05 -52.11
CA ASP A 563 -22.11 31.04 -52.28
C ASP A 563 -22.46 32.05 -53.37
N ASP A 564 -23.12 31.57 -54.44
CA ASP A 564 -23.45 32.35 -55.63
C ASP A 564 -24.77 31.84 -56.24
N VAL A 565 -25.71 32.76 -56.48
CA VAL A 565 -26.98 32.49 -57.18
C VAL A 565 -27.15 33.57 -58.25
N SER A 566 -26.87 33.21 -59.50
CA SER A 566 -26.85 34.13 -60.64
C SER A 566 -27.59 33.57 -61.85
N LEU A 567 -27.70 34.37 -62.92
CA LEU A 567 -28.30 33.92 -64.18
C LEU A 567 -27.47 32.82 -64.88
N GLN A 568 -26.20 32.61 -64.49
CA GLN A 568 -25.34 31.60 -65.12
C GLN A 568 -25.30 30.28 -64.33
N ARG A 569 -25.31 30.34 -63.00
CA ARG A 569 -25.07 29.17 -62.14
C ARG A 569 -25.58 29.38 -60.72
N ILE A 570 -25.78 28.27 -60.03
CA ILE A 570 -26.01 28.18 -58.58
C ILE A 570 -24.83 27.41 -57.99
N GLN A 571 -24.04 28.05 -57.13
CA GLN A 571 -22.99 27.38 -56.37
C GLN A 571 -23.51 27.08 -54.97
N ALA A 572 -23.66 25.79 -54.67
CA ALA A 572 -24.20 25.31 -53.40
C ALA A 572 -23.16 24.45 -52.66
N GLN A 573 -23.10 24.63 -51.34
CA GLN A 573 -22.24 23.88 -50.44
C GLN A 573 -23.08 23.19 -49.36
N PHE A 574 -22.89 21.89 -49.18
CA PHE A 574 -23.55 21.12 -48.13
C PHE A 574 -22.54 20.73 -47.06
N GLU A 575 -22.75 21.20 -45.82
CA GLU A 575 -21.82 21.02 -44.71
C GLU A 575 -22.42 20.17 -43.58
N VAL A 576 -21.62 19.25 -43.06
CA VAL A 576 -21.97 18.36 -41.95
C VAL A 576 -20.84 18.38 -40.93
N ALA A 577 -21.14 18.77 -39.70
CA ALA A 577 -20.18 18.84 -38.62
C ALA A 577 -20.14 17.53 -37.82
N LEU A 578 -18.93 17.03 -37.57
CA LEU A 578 -18.64 15.95 -36.64
C LEU A 578 -18.30 16.55 -35.27
N LYS A 579 -19.10 16.25 -34.25
CA LYS A 579 -18.91 16.80 -32.90
C LYS A 579 -18.70 15.71 -31.86
N LYS A 580 -17.94 16.01 -30.80
CA LYS A 580 -17.83 15.14 -29.62
C LYS A 580 -19.20 14.97 -28.96
N ALA A 581 -19.56 13.75 -28.57
CA ALA A 581 -20.87 13.46 -27.98
C ALA A 581 -21.08 14.11 -26.60
N ASP A 582 -20.01 14.32 -25.83
CA ASP A 582 -20.05 14.84 -24.47
C ASP A 582 -19.93 16.37 -24.38
N THR A 583 -19.01 16.98 -25.14
CA THR A 583 -18.73 18.42 -25.08
C THR A 583 -19.33 19.23 -26.22
N LEU A 584 -19.83 18.59 -27.29
CA LEU A 584 -20.28 19.23 -28.54
C LEU A 584 -19.19 20.04 -29.25
N GLU A 585 -17.92 19.84 -28.90
CA GLU A 585 -16.79 20.43 -29.61
C GLU A 585 -16.70 19.88 -31.04
N THR A 586 -16.47 20.76 -32.02
CA THR A 586 -16.39 20.36 -33.43
C THR A 586 -15.02 19.76 -33.71
N LEU A 587 -15.02 18.47 -34.10
CA LEU A 587 -13.82 17.72 -34.47
C LEU A 587 -13.45 17.96 -35.93
N GLU A 588 -14.46 17.95 -36.81
CA GLU A 588 -14.28 18.06 -38.25
C GLU A 588 -15.56 18.59 -38.93
N ILE A 589 -15.42 19.21 -40.09
CA ILE A 589 -16.53 19.63 -40.94
C ILE A 589 -16.34 19.00 -42.31
N PHE A 590 -17.27 18.13 -42.67
CA PHE A 590 -17.34 17.52 -44.00
C PHE A 590 -18.15 18.41 -44.90
N SER A 591 -17.66 18.71 -46.10
CA SER A 591 -18.39 19.53 -47.05
C SER A 591 -18.26 19.05 -48.49
N VAL A 592 -19.29 19.34 -49.29
CA VAL A 592 -19.31 19.15 -50.74
C VAL A 592 -19.83 20.42 -51.39
N ALA A 593 -19.14 20.91 -52.42
CA ALA A 593 -19.53 22.09 -53.18
C ALA A 593 -19.80 21.72 -54.63
N CYS A 594 -20.96 22.13 -55.14
CA CYS A 594 -21.45 21.75 -56.48
C CYS A 594 -22.08 22.92 -57.20
N VAL A 595 -22.03 22.85 -58.54
CA VAL A 595 -22.50 23.91 -59.43
C VAL A 595 -23.66 23.38 -60.25
N TYR A 596 -24.80 24.06 -60.14
CA TYR A 596 -26.04 23.72 -60.82
C TYR A 596 -26.42 24.79 -61.85
N PRO A 597 -27.10 24.42 -62.94
CA PRO A 597 -27.66 25.40 -63.87
C PRO A 597 -28.79 26.18 -63.20
N SER A 598 -28.91 27.47 -63.51
CA SER A 598 -29.95 28.38 -62.99
C SER A 598 -31.15 28.56 -63.94
N SER A 599 -31.21 27.79 -65.04
CA SER A 599 -32.33 27.82 -65.98
C SER A 599 -33.61 27.34 -65.30
N ASP A 600 -34.71 28.09 -65.45
CA ASP A 600 -36.04 27.76 -64.90
C ASP A 600 -36.08 27.66 -63.37
N LEU A 601 -35.16 28.33 -62.66
CA LEU A 601 -35.13 28.41 -61.21
C LEU A 601 -36.29 29.27 -60.67
N ILE A 602 -37.12 28.69 -59.80
CA ILE A 602 -38.11 29.42 -59.03
C ILE A 602 -38.05 28.92 -57.59
N GLU A 603 -37.47 29.71 -56.68
CA GLU A 603 -37.28 29.28 -55.29
C GLU A 603 -37.62 30.40 -54.28
N CYS A 604 -38.23 30.00 -53.17
CA CYS A 604 -38.66 30.87 -52.08
C CYS A 604 -37.87 30.51 -50.81
N PHE A 605 -36.95 31.37 -50.39
CA PHE A 605 -36.08 31.11 -49.25
C PHE A 605 -36.76 31.42 -47.91
N PRO A 606 -36.45 30.69 -46.82
CA PRO A 606 -37.04 30.92 -45.50
C PRO A 606 -36.85 32.33 -44.92
N ASN A 607 -35.84 33.08 -45.39
CA ASN A 607 -35.60 34.48 -44.99
C ASN A 607 -36.50 35.49 -45.74
N GLY A 608 -37.41 35.03 -46.60
CA GLY A 608 -38.29 35.86 -47.41
C GLY A 608 -37.67 36.36 -48.71
N THR A 609 -36.48 35.88 -49.11
CA THR A 609 -35.91 36.16 -50.43
C THR A 609 -36.55 35.28 -51.48
N VAL A 610 -36.91 35.85 -52.61
CA VAL A 610 -37.44 35.16 -53.77
C VAL A 610 -36.44 35.27 -54.90
N VAL A 611 -36.14 34.15 -55.55
CA VAL A 611 -35.31 34.11 -56.75
C VAL A 611 -36.11 33.49 -57.89
N ILE A 612 -36.13 34.19 -59.04
CA ILE A 612 -36.84 33.74 -60.24
C ILE A 612 -35.90 33.88 -61.43
N SER A 613 -35.74 32.81 -62.21
CA SER A 613 -35.09 32.79 -63.51
C SER A 613 -36.16 32.52 -64.57
N ALA A 614 -36.70 33.60 -65.13
CA ALA A 614 -37.72 33.53 -66.18
C ALA A 614 -37.05 33.31 -67.54
N THR A 615 -37.43 32.25 -68.25
CA THR A 615 -36.93 31.93 -69.59
C THR A 615 -37.92 32.35 -70.68
N MET A 616 -37.39 32.75 -71.82
CA MET A 616 -38.19 33.08 -73.00
C MET A 616 -38.79 31.79 -73.57
N ALA A 617 -40.12 31.70 -73.54
CA ALA A 617 -40.87 30.52 -74.00
C ALA A 617 -42.02 30.88 -74.97
N THR A 618 -41.91 32.01 -75.67
CA THR A 618 -42.96 32.53 -76.56
C THR A 618 -42.52 32.54 -78.03
N ASP A 619 -43.46 32.34 -78.95
CA ASP A 619 -43.27 32.54 -80.39
C ASP A 619 -44.30 33.57 -80.91
N PRO A 620 -43.88 34.75 -81.42
CA PRO A 620 -42.51 35.20 -81.63
C PRO A 620 -41.74 35.50 -80.33
N SER A 621 -40.41 35.47 -80.41
CA SER A 621 -39.51 35.68 -79.26
C SER A 621 -39.61 37.10 -78.70
N ILE A 622 -39.73 37.23 -77.37
CA ILE A 622 -39.71 38.51 -76.64
C ILE A 622 -38.33 38.80 -76.03
N ASP A 623 -37.99 40.08 -75.82
CA ASP A 623 -36.74 40.48 -75.16
C ASP A 623 -36.91 40.49 -73.64
N MET A 624 -36.45 39.44 -72.97
CA MET A 624 -36.60 39.26 -71.52
C MET A 624 -35.93 40.37 -70.69
N ARG A 625 -35.04 41.19 -71.27
CA ARG A 625 -34.48 42.37 -70.59
C ARG A 625 -35.52 43.42 -70.21
N LYS A 626 -36.67 43.43 -70.91
CA LYS A 626 -37.80 44.35 -70.65
C LYS A 626 -38.82 43.75 -69.67
N ALA A 627 -38.64 42.52 -69.20
CA ALA A 627 -39.52 41.93 -68.20
C ALA A 627 -39.46 42.72 -66.89
N MET A 628 -40.58 42.77 -66.17
CA MET A 628 -40.72 43.47 -64.89
C MET A 628 -41.62 42.66 -63.95
N LEU A 629 -41.64 43.00 -62.66
CA LEU A 629 -42.57 42.41 -61.70
C LEU A 629 -43.90 43.21 -61.65
N LYS A 630 -44.85 42.82 -60.79
CA LYS A 630 -46.12 43.56 -60.56
C LYS A 630 -45.90 45.05 -60.31
N ASP A 631 -44.84 45.40 -59.57
CA ASP A 631 -44.31 46.76 -59.55
C ASP A 631 -43.34 46.96 -60.72
N HIS A 632 -43.73 47.81 -61.68
CA HIS A 632 -42.99 48.05 -62.91
C HIS A 632 -41.62 48.71 -62.68
N THR A 633 -41.34 49.22 -61.47
CA THR A 633 -40.00 49.71 -61.10
C THR A 633 -39.01 48.57 -60.85
N CYS A 634 -39.50 47.37 -60.52
CA CYS A 634 -38.68 46.20 -60.28
C CYS A 634 -38.30 45.49 -61.57
N LYS A 635 -37.07 45.76 -62.03
CA LYS A 635 -36.43 45.17 -63.21
C LYS A 635 -35.56 43.96 -62.83
N PRO A 636 -35.15 43.13 -63.80
CA PRO A 636 -34.29 41.98 -63.55
C PRO A 636 -32.94 42.46 -63.00
N ARG A 637 -32.40 41.74 -62.01
CA ARG A 637 -31.06 41.96 -61.47
C ARG A 637 -30.00 41.62 -62.52
N GLU A 638 -30.21 40.50 -63.22
CA GLU A 638 -29.42 40.06 -64.37
C GLU A 638 -30.37 39.68 -65.50
N SER A 639 -29.97 39.91 -66.75
CA SER A 639 -30.81 39.53 -67.89
C SER A 639 -29.99 39.29 -69.15
N SER A 640 -30.53 38.43 -70.01
CA SER A 640 -30.12 38.24 -71.40
C SER A 640 -31.34 38.47 -72.30
N ARG A 641 -31.19 38.36 -73.63
CA ARG A 641 -32.36 38.45 -74.53
C ARG A 641 -33.40 37.35 -74.25
N ASN A 642 -32.95 36.22 -73.72
CA ASN A 642 -33.75 35.01 -73.57
C ASN A 642 -34.06 34.67 -72.11
N GLN A 643 -33.50 35.39 -71.13
CA GLN A 643 -33.67 35.10 -69.71
C GLN A 643 -33.68 36.38 -68.87
N ALA A 644 -34.47 36.39 -67.81
CA ALA A 644 -34.50 37.45 -66.81
C ALA A 644 -34.43 36.86 -65.41
N PHE A 645 -33.40 37.25 -64.65
CA PHE A 645 -33.19 36.82 -63.28
C PHE A 645 -33.60 37.93 -62.32
N PHE A 646 -34.55 37.62 -61.46
CA PHE A 646 -35.07 38.51 -60.42
C PHE A 646 -34.68 37.99 -59.06
N GLN A 647 -34.28 38.92 -58.19
CA GLN A 647 -34.10 38.65 -56.77
C GLN A 647 -34.71 39.80 -55.99
N PHE A 648 -35.70 39.49 -55.15
CA PHE A 648 -36.44 40.47 -54.39
C PHE A 648 -36.95 39.86 -53.08
N ASN A 649 -37.41 40.68 -52.15
CA ASN A 649 -38.03 40.21 -50.91
C ASN A 649 -39.54 40.03 -51.11
N VAL A 650 -40.15 39.02 -50.50
CA VAL A 650 -41.59 38.74 -50.54
C VAL A 650 -42.47 39.92 -50.12
N THR A 651 -41.93 40.88 -49.37
CA THR A 651 -42.64 42.11 -48.95
C THR A 651 -42.51 43.28 -49.92
N SER A 652 -41.80 43.12 -51.03
CA SER A 652 -41.45 44.18 -51.99
C SER A 652 -41.98 43.90 -53.41
N CYS A 653 -41.70 44.80 -54.37
CA CYS A 653 -41.99 44.64 -55.80
C CYS A 653 -43.45 44.34 -56.16
N GLY A 654 -44.39 44.91 -55.42
CA GLY A 654 -45.82 44.74 -55.67
C GLY A 654 -46.35 43.33 -55.35
N THR A 655 -45.60 42.54 -54.57
CA THR A 655 -46.01 41.20 -54.14
C THR A 655 -47.27 41.29 -53.27
N SER A 656 -48.32 40.58 -53.67
CA SER A 656 -49.57 40.49 -52.90
C SER A 656 -49.51 39.32 -51.92
N VAL A 657 -50.09 39.48 -50.73
CA VAL A 657 -50.15 38.43 -49.70
C VAL A 657 -51.58 37.95 -49.52
N ARG A 658 -51.76 36.63 -49.37
CA ARG A 658 -53.02 35.99 -49.00
C ARG A 658 -52.77 34.91 -47.94
N PHE A 659 -53.75 34.67 -47.09
CA PHE A 659 -53.69 33.63 -46.05
C PHE A 659 -54.65 32.50 -46.42
N GLU A 660 -54.17 31.27 -46.45
CA GLU A 660 -54.96 30.09 -46.81
C GLU A 660 -54.61 28.94 -45.86
N GLY A 661 -55.53 28.61 -44.95
CA GLY A 661 -55.28 27.66 -43.87
C GLY A 661 -54.10 28.09 -43.01
N ASP A 662 -53.13 27.18 -42.83
CA ASP A 662 -51.91 27.41 -42.05
C ASP A 662 -50.77 28.04 -42.89
N TYR A 663 -51.06 28.56 -44.08
CA TYR A 663 -50.06 29.13 -44.98
C TYR A 663 -50.26 30.63 -45.23
N VAL A 664 -49.16 31.37 -45.20
CA VAL A 664 -49.05 32.69 -45.84
C VAL A 664 -48.54 32.47 -47.25
N ILE A 665 -49.32 32.91 -48.24
CA ILE A 665 -49.00 32.77 -49.65
C ILE A 665 -48.67 34.15 -50.21
N TYR A 666 -47.45 34.31 -50.70
CA TYR A 666 -47.00 35.50 -51.41
C TYR A 666 -47.08 35.27 -52.92
N GLU A 667 -47.68 36.22 -53.62
CA GLU A 667 -47.96 36.11 -55.05
C GLU A 667 -47.37 37.30 -55.80
N ASN A 668 -46.49 37.01 -56.75
CA ASN A 668 -45.97 37.99 -57.70
C ASN A 668 -46.07 37.44 -59.13
N GLU A 669 -45.88 38.29 -60.11
CA GLU A 669 -45.98 37.96 -61.54
C GLU A 669 -44.83 38.64 -62.28
N VAL A 670 -44.12 37.87 -63.11
CA VAL A 670 -43.20 38.44 -64.11
C VAL A 670 -44.01 38.75 -65.37
N ILE A 671 -44.03 40.03 -65.75
CA ILE A 671 -44.84 40.58 -66.83
C ILE A 671 -43.93 41.15 -67.90
N TYR A 672 -44.29 40.96 -69.17
CA TYR A 672 -43.72 41.69 -70.30
C TYR A 672 -44.78 42.63 -70.89
N GLU A 673 -44.51 43.95 -70.89
CA GLU A 673 -45.42 44.93 -71.48
C GLU A 673 -45.25 44.99 -73.01
N LYS A 674 -46.36 44.83 -73.74
CA LYS A 674 -46.39 44.78 -75.21
C LYS A 674 -45.95 46.12 -75.80
N GLU A 675 -45.05 46.08 -76.78
CA GLU A 675 -44.64 47.29 -77.49
C GLU A 675 -45.70 47.68 -78.54
N ILE A 676 -46.44 48.77 -78.29
CA ILE A 676 -47.48 49.26 -79.22
C ILE A 676 -46.83 50.22 -80.21
N LEU A 677 -46.61 49.77 -81.44
CA LEU A 677 -46.24 50.66 -82.54
C LEU A 677 -47.48 51.43 -83.04
N ALA A 678 -47.51 52.74 -82.78
CA ALA A 678 -48.55 53.61 -83.31
C ALA A 678 -48.32 53.89 -84.80
N VAL A 679 -48.91 53.07 -85.68
CA VAL A 679 -49.02 53.39 -87.11
C VAL A 679 -50.29 54.23 -87.33
N LYS A 680 -50.17 55.34 -88.07
CA LYS A 680 -51.31 56.21 -88.42
C LYS A 680 -52.41 55.38 -89.11
N SER A 681 -53.64 55.47 -88.56
CA SER A 681 -54.92 54.91 -89.05
C SER A 681 -55.43 53.63 -88.33
N TRP A 682 -56.29 53.85 -87.33
CA TRP A 682 -57.34 52.99 -86.73
C TRP A 682 -57.15 51.48 -86.53
N SER A 683 -55.95 50.92 -86.57
CA SER A 683 -55.70 49.52 -86.18
C SER A 683 -54.42 49.38 -85.35
N LYS A 684 -54.58 48.93 -84.10
CA LYS A 684 -53.46 48.54 -83.21
C LYS A 684 -53.01 47.13 -83.60
N ILE A 685 -51.88 46.99 -84.27
CA ILE A 685 -51.26 45.68 -84.50
C ILE A 685 -50.27 45.44 -83.35
N THR A 686 -50.62 44.54 -82.43
CA THR A 686 -49.68 44.05 -81.41
C THR A 686 -48.85 42.92 -82.00
N ARG A 687 -47.53 43.12 -82.12
CA ARG A 687 -46.60 42.12 -82.67
C ARG A 687 -46.09 41.14 -81.60
N ASP A 688 -46.19 41.51 -80.33
CA ASP A 688 -45.64 40.76 -79.20
C ASP A 688 -46.70 39.89 -78.50
N PRO A 689 -46.37 38.64 -78.13
CA PRO A 689 -47.24 37.77 -77.33
C PRO A 689 -47.38 38.26 -75.89
N ASP A 690 -48.45 37.86 -75.19
CA ASP A 690 -48.59 38.07 -73.74
C ASP A 690 -47.65 37.12 -73.01
N TYR A 691 -46.77 37.63 -72.15
CA TYR A 691 -45.94 36.80 -71.27
C TYR A 691 -46.20 37.16 -69.82
N ARG A 692 -46.60 36.14 -69.07
CA ARG A 692 -46.99 36.22 -67.67
C ARG A 692 -46.54 34.95 -66.97
N LEU A 693 -45.60 35.08 -66.04
CA LEU A 693 -45.16 33.97 -65.18
C LEU A 693 -45.59 34.26 -63.76
N MET A 694 -46.57 33.50 -63.28
CA MET A 694 -47.09 33.60 -61.92
C MET A 694 -46.19 32.85 -60.94
N LEU A 695 -45.85 33.50 -59.84
CA LEU A 695 -45.12 32.94 -58.72
C LEU A 695 -46.04 32.88 -57.51
N LEU A 696 -46.03 31.73 -56.82
CA LEU A 696 -46.68 31.55 -55.52
C LEU A 696 -45.67 30.95 -54.53
N CYS A 697 -45.31 31.70 -53.50
CA CYS A 697 -44.47 31.22 -52.39
C CYS A 697 -45.35 30.90 -51.18
N TYR A 698 -45.33 29.64 -50.74
CA TYR A 698 -46.10 29.15 -49.59
C TYR A 698 -45.20 29.07 -48.36
N TYR A 699 -45.53 29.82 -47.30
CA TYR A 699 -44.82 29.77 -46.01
C TYR A 699 -45.78 29.30 -44.92
N LEU A 700 -45.35 28.32 -44.12
CA LEU A 700 -46.15 27.79 -43.02
C LEU A 700 -46.14 28.78 -41.84
N VAL A 701 -47.31 29.13 -41.31
CA VAL A 701 -47.47 29.98 -40.14
C VAL A 701 -47.08 29.16 -38.91
N LYS A 702 -45.91 29.40 -38.34
CA LYS A 702 -45.58 28.88 -37.00
C LYS A 702 -46.23 29.78 -35.96
N GLU A 703 -47.09 29.23 -35.10
CA GLU A 703 -47.62 29.90 -33.93
C GLU A 703 -46.47 30.24 -32.96
N THR A 704 -45.89 31.43 -33.09
CA THR A 704 -45.09 32.02 -32.02
C THR A 704 -45.28 33.54 -31.99
N LEU A 705 -45.80 34.00 -30.85
CA LEU A 705 -45.98 35.38 -30.37
C LEU A 705 -47.23 36.16 -30.82
N ILE A 706 -48.36 35.82 -30.20
CA ILE A 706 -49.40 36.82 -29.87
C ILE A 706 -48.81 37.74 -28.80
N GLN A 707 -48.30 38.92 -29.17
CA GLN A 707 -48.22 40.02 -28.22
C GLN A 707 -49.63 40.59 -28.03
N VAL A 708 -50.29 40.20 -26.94
CA VAL A 708 -51.48 40.88 -26.45
C VAL A 708 -51.03 42.25 -25.93
N GLY A 709 -51.20 43.28 -26.75
CA GLY A 709 -51.18 44.67 -26.30
C GLY A 709 -52.38 44.89 -25.39
N ARG A 710 -52.16 44.85 -24.08
CA ARG A 710 -53.12 45.30 -23.07
C ARG A 710 -53.14 46.82 -23.12
N HIS A 711 -54.21 47.40 -23.66
CA HIS A 711 -54.53 48.81 -23.46
C HIS A 711 -54.89 49.00 -21.98
N GLU A 712 -54.13 49.87 -21.30
CA GLU A 712 -54.57 50.56 -20.09
C GLU A 712 -55.58 51.64 -20.51
N ASP A 713 -56.78 51.56 -19.94
CA ASP A 713 -57.59 52.68 -19.45
C ASP A 713 -58.41 52.16 -18.24
#